data_AF-A0A1F6BYI6-F1
#
_entry.id   AF-A0A1F6BYI6-F1
#
_cell.length_a   1.000
_cell.length_b   1.000
_cell.length_c   1.000
_cell.angle_alpha   90.00
_cell.angle_beta   90.00
_cell.angle_gamma   90.00
#
_symmetry.space_group_name_H-M   'P 1'
#
loop_
_entity.id
_entity.type
_entity.pdbx_description
1 polymer ?
#
loop_
_entity_poly.entity_id
_entity_poly.type
_entity_poly.pdbx_seq_one_letter_code
_entity_poly.pdbx_strand_id
1 'polypeptide(L)'
;MAKTAAEKGKKGGYDASSISVLEGLEPVRKRPGMYIGTTGPDGLHHLIWEIFDNSRDEAMGGHANRIEVTLLPDNYIRVVDNGRGIPVDKHKQSGVSALETILCTLHAGGKFGGDESGYKVSGGLHGVGSSVVNALSTHMIAEVHRDGGYHMQEYSIGKPKYAVKKVGKSDFHGTIITFQADPTIFSEINYDYKRIVNHLRQQAYLVKALRITVIDAREISEKELDNLDLKGNFYIGDLGVEAPSMTFYFEQGLRSLVAFNNQHQKAIHRNIFYTERLEPAPNVYSVEIALQYVDDITPRLSAFANNIFNPEQGTHVTGFKTALTRTLNNYARKNGHLKEKDEAFTGDDVLEGLTAVVSVKMPEIQFEGQTKAKLGSMEARGAVESVFSDTFSNFLEENPDDAKAIVNKVIIAVKARKAAKAAKDSVLRKGALEGMSLPGKLADCQSKSAAESELFIVEGDSAGGSAKMGRDRRTQAVLPLRGKILNVERARIDKMLASEQIKNLVVALGTAIGDVFDESRLRYHKLIIATDADVDGAHIRTLLLTLFFRHFRPLIDSGYIYIAQPPLYKIQKGKEAHYAYTDAEKFALVGEESTEEEMEPEAATDGTEDSNEEVATTKKAPKVRIQRYKGLGEMNAEELWETTMNPANRVLKQVNVDDAEEADRVFDTLMGTDVANRKSFIQSNARLANVDV
;
A
#
# COMPACT_ATOMS: atom_id res chain seq x y z
N MET A 1 -57.99 22.48 -44.34
CA MET A 1 -56.89 23.32 -43.81
C MET A 1 -56.75 23.02 -42.32
N ALA A 2 -55.81 22.15 -41.97
CA ALA A 2 -55.47 21.83 -40.59
C ALA A 2 -54.53 22.93 -40.05
N LYS A 3 -54.88 23.55 -38.91
CA LYS A 3 -53.96 24.39 -38.14
C LYS A 3 -53.45 23.56 -36.96
N THR A 4 -52.19 23.17 -37.08
CA THR A 4 -51.35 22.54 -36.08
C THR A 4 -51.24 23.44 -34.85
N ALA A 5 -51.62 22.94 -33.68
CA ALA A 5 -51.33 23.57 -32.40
C ALA A 5 -49.85 23.29 -32.05
N ALA A 6 -49.06 24.35 -31.94
CA ALA A 6 -47.67 24.27 -31.53
C ALA A 6 -47.59 24.02 -30.02
N GLU A 7 -46.94 22.91 -29.63
CA GLU A 7 -46.50 22.65 -28.27
C GLU A 7 -45.48 23.72 -27.85
N LYS A 8 -45.81 24.50 -26.82
CA LYS A 8 -44.85 25.39 -26.15
C LYS A 8 -43.93 24.52 -25.29
N GLY A 9 -42.73 24.21 -25.80
CA GLY A 9 -41.62 23.73 -24.98
C GLY A 9 -41.31 24.72 -23.86
N LYS A 10 -41.25 24.24 -22.61
CA LYS A 10 -40.72 25.00 -21.47
C LYS A 10 -39.27 25.39 -21.80
N LYS A 11 -39.05 26.67 -22.12
CA LYS A 11 -37.72 27.27 -22.12
C LYS A 11 -37.20 27.25 -20.68
N GLY A 12 -36.20 26.41 -20.40
CA GLY A 12 -35.45 26.47 -19.15
C GLY A 12 -34.69 27.79 -19.10
N GLY A 13 -35.21 28.76 -18.35
CA GLY A 13 -34.53 30.02 -18.09
C GLY A 13 -33.59 29.84 -16.91
N TYR A 14 -32.30 30.05 -17.11
CA TYR A 14 -31.34 30.24 -16.02
C TYR A 14 -31.48 31.69 -15.54
N ASP A 15 -32.30 31.88 -14.50
CA ASP A 15 -32.53 33.18 -13.85
C ASP A 15 -32.11 33.13 -12.38
N ALA A 16 -32.29 34.23 -11.65
CA ALA A 16 -31.93 34.30 -10.22
C ALA A 16 -32.65 33.23 -9.37
N SER A 17 -33.84 32.77 -9.77
CA SER A 17 -34.58 31.71 -9.07
C SER A 17 -33.99 30.31 -9.30
N SER A 18 -33.10 30.17 -10.29
CA SER A 18 -32.31 28.95 -10.53
C SER A 18 -31.11 28.81 -9.58
N ILE A 19 -30.77 29.87 -8.82
CA ILE A 19 -29.72 29.82 -7.80
C ILE A 19 -30.30 29.27 -6.51
N SER A 20 -29.79 28.11 -6.07
CA SER A 20 -30.15 27.50 -4.78
C SER A 20 -29.04 27.74 -3.77
N VAL A 21 -29.39 28.32 -2.62
CA VAL A 21 -28.52 28.44 -1.45
C VAL A 21 -28.90 27.31 -0.51
N LEU A 22 -27.93 26.47 -0.17
CA LEU A 22 -28.11 25.37 0.78
C LEU A 22 -27.75 25.88 2.18
N GLU A 23 -28.67 25.78 3.14
CA GLU A 23 -28.49 26.27 4.50
C GLU A 23 -28.14 25.13 5.48
N GLY A 24 -27.48 25.48 6.59
CA GLY A 24 -27.12 24.53 7.64
C GLY A 24 -26.26 23.38 7.14
N LEU A 25 -26.75 22.14 7.31
CA LEU A 25 -26.04 20.90 6.95
C LEU A 25 -26.50 20.27 5.62
N GLU A 26 -27.43 20.91 4.91
CA GLU A 26 -27.86 20.44 3.58
C GLU A 26 -26.71 20.32 2.55
N PRO A 27 -25.72 21.24 2.51
CA PRO A 27 -24.57 21.10 1.60
C PRO A 27 -23.81 19.79 1.78
N VAL A 28 -23.67 19.34 3.04
CA VAL A 28 -22.93 18.12 3.39
C VAL A 28 -23.62 16.90 2.81
N ARG A 29 -24.95 16.79 2.99
CA ARG A 29 -25.73 15.66 2.48
C ARG A 29 -25.84 15.66 0.96
N LYS A 30 -25.86 16.84 0.32
CA LYS A 30 -25.90 16.96 -1.14
C LYS A 30 -24.58 16.50 -1.77
N ARG A 31 -23.44 16.74 -1.10
CA ARG A 31 -22.09 16.45 -1.61
C ARG A 31 -21.18 15.84 -0.52
N PRO A 32 -21.50 14.63 -0.02
CA PRO A 32 -20.79 14.03 1.11
C PRO A 32 -19.29 13.80 0.83
N GLY A 33 -18.94 13.39 -0.39
CA GLY A 33 -17.54 13.15 -0.77
C GLY A 33 -16.62 14.38 -0.62
N MET A 34 -17.16 15.61 -0.66
CA MET A 34 -16.33 16.80 -0.41
C MET A 34 -15.88 16.93 1.06
N TYR A 35 -16.60 16.30 1.99
CA TYR A 35 -16.36 16.40 3.43
C TYR A 35 -15.69 15.15 3.99
N ILE A 36 -16.07 13.97 3.52
CA ILE A 36 -15.56 12.67 4.01
C ILE A 36 -14.79 11.86 2.95
N GLY A 37 -14.47 12.48 1.81
CA GLY A 37 -13.72 11.86 0.71
C GLY A 37 -14.60 11.01 -0.21
N THR A 38 -15.22 9.95 0.32
CA THR A 38 -16.07 9.03 -0.45
C THR A 38 -17.33 8.66 0.32
N THR A 39 -18.30 8.01 -0.34
CA THR A 39 -19.47 7.38 0.31
C THR A 39 -19.31 5.85 0.40
N GLY A 40 -18.09 5.34 0.19
CA GLY A 40 -17.75 3.93 0.35
C GLY A 40 -17.20 3.61 1.75
N PRO A 41 -16.55 2.45 1.92
CA PRO A 41 -16.00 2.03 3.21
C PRO A 41 -15.06 3.06 3.84
N ASP A 42 -14.25 3.77 3.05
CA ASP A 42 -13.33 4.78 3.57
C ASP A 42 -14.05 5.94 4.25
N GLY A 43 -15.05 6.51 3.59
CA GLY A 43 -15.87 7.59 4.15
C GLY A 43 -16.72 7.15 5.33
N LEU A 44 -17.20 5.90 5.32
CA LEU A 44 -17.97 5.33 6.45
C LEU A 44 -17.12 5.27 7.72
N HIS A 45 -15.88 4.77 7.62
CA HIS A 45 -14.94 4.74 8.76
C HIS A 45 -14.48 6.15 9.15
N HIS A 46 -14.45 7.08 8.19
CA HIS A 46 -14.13 8.49 8.45
C HIS A 46 -15.05 9.15 9.47
N LEU A 47 -16.32 8.74 9.53
CA LEU A 47 -17.24 9.21 10.57
C LEU A 47 -16.75 8.90 11.98
N ILE A 48 -16.15 7.72 12.18
CA ILE A 48 -15.57 7.31 13.47
C ILE A 48 -14.34 8.15 13.78
N TRP A 49 -13.45 8.34 12.78
CA TRP A 49 -12.23 9.13 12.95
C TRP A 49 -12.54 10.55 13.40
N GLU A 50 -13.55 11.21 12.82
CA GLU A 50 -13.89 12.60 13.18
C GLU A 50 -14.34 12.75 14.65
N ILE A 51 -15.12 11.80 15.17
CA ILE A 51 -15.54 11.81 16.57
C ILE A 51 -14.38 11.43 17.50
N PHE A 52 -13.63 10.39 17.14
CA PHE A 52 -12.46 9.94 17.89
C PHE A 52 -11.38 11.03 17.96
N ASP A 53 -11.12 11.75 16.86
CA ASP A 53 -10.11 12.79 16.79
C ASP A 53 -10.44 13.97 17.71
N ASN A 54 -11.73 14.31 17.87
CA ASN A 54 -12.16 15.30 18.86
C ASN A 54 -11.87 14.83 20.29
N SER A 55 -12.09 13.54 20.58
CA SER A 55 -11.76 12.92 21.86
C SER A 55 -10.24 12.91 22.11
N ARG A 56 -9.45 12.62 21.07
CA ARG A 56 -7.99 12.65 21.11
C ARG A 56 -7.46 14.07 21.34
N ASP A 57 -8.08 15.09 20.76
CA ASP A 57 -7.69 16.48 20.97
C ASP A 57 -7.86 16.90 22.46
N GLU A 58 -8.88 16.40 23.17
CA GLU A 58 -8.98 16.57 24.63
C GLU A 58 -7.83 15.89 25.37
N ALA A 59 -7.42 14.70 24.94
CA ALA A 59 -6.28 13.99 25.51
C ALA A 59 -4.95 14.70 25.24
N MET A 60 -4.78 15.27 24.04
CA MET A 60 -3.62 16.10 23.69
C MET A 60 -3.52 17.36 24.56
N GLY A 61 -4.67 17.94 24.92
CA GLY A 61 -4.75 19.05 25.88
C GLY A 61 -4.51 18.64 27.35
N GLY A 62 -4.31 17.35 27.62
CA GLY A 62 -4.12 16.83 28.98
C GLY A 62 -5.41 16.70 29.79
N HIS A 63 -6.56 16.74 29.13
CA HIS A 63 -7.87 16.71 29.78
C HIS A 63 -8.57 15.36 29.75
N ALA A 64 -8.16 14.46 28.84
CA ALA A 64 -8.67 13.09 28.75
C ALA A 64 -7.52 12.07 28.85
N ASN A 65 -7.80 10.91 29.43
CA ASN A 65 -6.85 9.78 29.50
C ASN A 65 -7.50 8.42 29.19
N ARG A 66 -8.80 8.40 28.89
CA ARG A 66 -9.55 7.19 28.52
C ARG A 66 -10.55 7.49 27.42
N ILE A 67 -10.41 6.79 26.30
CA ILE A 67 -11.33 6.81 25.16
C ILE A 67 -11.83 5.39 24.89
N GLU A 68 -13.13 5.24 24.63
CA GLU A 68 -13.74 3.96 24.27
C GLU A 68 -14.54 4.13 22.97
N VAL A 69 -14.30 3.24 21.99
CA VAL A 69 -15.07 3.14 20.75
C VAL A 69 -15.76 1.78 20.71
N THR A 70 -17.08 1.79 20.65
CA THR A 70 -17.91 0.58 20.65
C THR A 70 -18.73 0.50 19.38
N LEU A 71 -18.64 -0.64 18.67
CA LEU A 71 -19.56 -1.02 17.62
C LEU A 71 -20.74 -1.73 18.30
N LEU A 72 -21.93 -1.16 18.21
CA LEU A 72 -23.15 -1.66 18.82
C LEU A 72 -24.02 -2.38 17.77
N PRO A 73 -25.06 -3.12 18.20
CA PRO A 73 -26.08 -3.64 17.29
C PRO A 73 -26.72 -2.54 16.43
N ASP A 74 -27.35 -2.94 15.32
CA ASP A 74 -27.99 -2.03 14.35
C ASP A 74 -27.04 -0.98 13.74
N ASN A 75 -25.74 -1.29 13.66
CA ASN A 75 -24.69 -0.42 13.11
C ASN A 75 -24.52 0.92 13.86
N TYR A 76 -24.88 0.98 15.13
CA TYR A 76 -24.56 2.14 15.96
C TYR A 76 -23.07 2.16 16.31
N ILE A 77 -22.47 3.34 16.26
CA ILE A 77 -21.13 3.59 16.79
C ILE A 77 -21.24 4.51 17.98
N ARG A 78 -20.59 4.12 19.09
CA ARG A 78 -20.52 4.89 20.33
C ARG A 78 -19.07 5.24 20.63
N VAL A 79 -18.78 6.53 20.81
CA VAL A 79 -17.45 7.03 21.18
C VAL A 79 -17.57 7.80 22.49
N VAL A 80 -16.72 7.46 23.45
CA VAL A 80 -16.69 8.07 24.79
C VAL A 80 -15.31 8.60 25.10
N ASP A 81 -15.25 9.80 25.65
CA ASP A 81 -14.05 10.37 26.26
C ASP A 81 -14.33 10.86 27.68
N ASN A 82 -13.29 10.89 28.51
CA ASN A 82 -13.31 11.61 29.77
C ASN A 82 -12.61 12.96 29.68
N GLY A 83 -12.85 13.73 28.63
CA GLY A 83 -12.37 15.10 28.51
C GLY A 83 -13.17 16.09 29.37
N ARG A 84 -13.14 17.37 29.00
CA ARG A 84 -13.89 18.43 29.72
C ARG A 84 -15.40 18.39 29.46
N GLY A 85 -15.85 17.69 28.42
CA GLY A 85 -17.22 17.74 27.93
C GLY A 85 -17.51 18.98 27.07
N ILE A 86 -18.23 18.80 25.96
CA ILE A 86 -18.65 19.90 25.07
C ILE A 86 -19.46 20.94 25.86
N PRO A 87 -19.21 22.26 25.72
CA PRO A 87 -19.99 23.26 26.44
C PRO A 87 -21.49 23.18 26.12
N VAL A 88 -22.33 23.25 27.15
CA VAL A 88 -23.81 23.17 27.03
C VAL A 88 -24.50 24.52 27.23
N ASP A 89 -23.74 25.54 27.64
CA ASP A 89 -24.26 26.88 27.85
C ASP A 89 -24.74 27.53 26.54
N LYS A 90 -25.58 28.54 26.67
CA LYS A 90 -26.10 29.29 25.53
C LYS A 90 -24.97 30.03 24.82
N HIS A 91 -24.78 29.73 23.54
CA HIS A 91 -23.82 30.41 22.69
C HIS A 91 -24.37 31.77 22.23
N LYS A 92 -23.58 32.83 22.42
CA LYS A 92 -24.05 34.23 22.25
C LYS A 92 -24.53 34.55 20.84
N GLN A 93 -23.86 34.03 19.81
CA GLN A 93 -24.16 34.38 18.41
C GLN A 93 -25.30 33.55 17.82
N SER A 94 -25.33 32.24 18.09
CA SER A 94 -26.36 31.33 17.55
C SER A 94 -27.66 31.35 18.36
N GLY A 95 -27.60 31.79 19.63
CA GLY A 95 -28.78 31.87 20.49
C GLY A 95 -29.29 30.51 20.99
N VAL A 96 -28.62 29.41 20.65
CA VAL A 96 -28.88 28.04 21.15
C VAL A 96 -27.70 27.56 21.99
N SER A 97 -27.76 26.33 22.52
CA SER A 97 -26.61 25.78 23.26
C SER A 97 -25.36 25.68 22.37
N ALA A 98 -24.17 25.75 22.97
CA ALA A 98 -22.93 25.55 22.22
C ALA A 98 -22.84 24.12 21.65
N LEU A 99 -23.34 23.11 22.37
CA LEU A 99 -23.48 21.73 21.89
C LEU A 99 -24.27 21.66 20.56
N GLU A 100 -25.47 22.25 20.54
CA GLU A 100 -26.30 22.32 19.32
C GLU A 100 -25.59 23.09 18.21
N THR A 101 -24.93 24.20 18.55
CA THR A 101 -24.21 25.01 17.57
C THR A 101 -23.12 24.21 16.87
N ILE A 102 -22.29 23.48 17.63
CA ILE A 102 -21.17 22.66 17.12
C ILE A 102 -21.67 21.47 16.30
N LEU A 103 -22.83 20.89 16.63
CA LEU A 103 -23.36 19.72 15.94
C LEU A 103 -24.25 20.06 14.74
N CYS A 104 -24.75 21.30 14.63
CA CYS A 104 -25.69 21.71 13.57
C CYS A 104 -25.14 22.80 12.63
N THR A 105 -23.97 23.38 12.93
CA THR A 105 -23.40 24.48 12.14
C THR A 105 -22.00 24.11 11.65
N LEU A 106 -21.76 24.26 10.34
CA LEU A 106 -20.41 24.12 9.78
C LEU A 106 -19.51 25.26 10.26
N HIS A 107 -18.23 24.96 10.46
CA HIS A 107 -17.22 25.92 10.92
C HIS A 107 -17.51 26.52 12.30
N ALA A 108 -18.19 25.76 13.16
CA ALA A 108 -18.46 26.13 14.55
C ALA A 108 -17.65 25.24 15.50
N GLY A 109 -16.79 25.85 16.32
CA GLY A 109 -16.00 25.11 17.29
C GLY A 109 -15.02 25.98 18.07
N GLY A 110 -14.56 25.47 19.21
CA GLY A 110 -13.54 26.12 20.03
C GLY A 110 -12.12 25.93 19.50
N LYS A 111 -11.92 25.45 18.26
CA LYS A 111 -10.58 25.14 17.73
C LYS A 111 -9.97 26.27 16.90
N PHE A 112 -10.64 27.43 16.82
CA PHE A 112 -10.25 28.57 15.98
C PHE A 112 -9.60 29.74 16.73
N GLY A 113 -9.61 29.73 18.06
CA GLY A 113 -9.24 30.91 18.86
C GLY A 113 -7.84 30.86 19.48
N GLY A 114 -6.95 29.98 19.02
CA GLY A 114 -5.59 29.85 19.56
C GLY A 114 -5.56 29.59 21.07
N ASP A 115 -4.64 30.23 21.79
CA ASP A 115 -4.46 30.05 23.25
C ASP A 115 -5.71 30.38 24.09
N GLU A 116 -6.60 31.26 23.63
CA GLU A 116 -7.83 31.67 24.33
C GLU A 116 -8.98 30.66 24.19
N SER A 117 -8.83 29.68 23.31
CA SER A 117 -9.91 28.78 22.88
C SER A 117 -10.03 27.48 23.69
N GLY A 118 -9.10 27.28 24.63
CA GLY A 118 -8.99 26.07 25.43
C GLY A 118 -8.29 24.90 24.73
N TYR A 119 -7.87 25.05 23.47
CA TYR A 119 -6.99 24.11 22.77
C TYR A 119 -5.70 24.80 22.33
N LYS A 120 -4.57 24.44 22.93
CA LYS A 120 -3.25 24.93 22.49
C LYS A 120 -2.80 24.28 21.18
N VAL A 121 -3.21 23.03 20.94
CA VAL A 121 -2.92 22.25 19.72
C VAL A 121 -4.11 21.32 19.45
N SER A 122 -4.54 21.22 18.19
CA SER A 122 -5.56 20.26 17.75
C SER A 122 -5.28 19.74 16.33
N GLY A 123 -5.71 18.52 16.04
CA GLY A 123 -5.74 17.99 14.66
C GLY A 123 -6.95 18.53 13.87
N GLY A 124 -8.07 18.78 14.56
CA GLY A 124 -9.24 19.41 13.98
C GLY A 124 -9.04 20.91 13.76
N LEU A 125 -9.05 21.37 12.50
CA LEU A 125 -8.79 22.77 12.13
C LEU A 125 -9.95 23.47 11.43
N HIS A 126 -10.92 22.70 10.95
CA HIS A 126 -11.98 23.21 10.08
C HIS A 126 -13.31 23.42 10.81
N GLY A 127 -13.48 22.85 12.01
CA GLY A 127 -14.72 22.93 12.80
C GLY A 127 -15.96 22.38 12.08
N VAL A 128 -15.78 21.34 11.24
CA VAL A 128 -16.88 20.71 10.49
C VAL A 128 -17.12 19.25 10.89
N GLY A 129 -16.13 18.55 11.45
CA GLY A 129 -16.13 17.11 11.66
C GLY A 129 -17.40 16.54 12.29
N SER A 130 -17.68 16.92 13.54
CA SER A 130 -18.84 16.42 14.29
C SER A 130 -20.19 16.78 13.65
N SER A 131 -20.30 17.97 13.05
CA SER A 131 -21.50 18.39 12.33
C SER A 131 -21.71 17.59 11.02
N VAL A 132 -20.63 17.20 10.34
CA VAL A 132 -20.68 16.33 9.16
C VAL A 132 -21.17 14.94 9.57
N VAL A 133 -20.66 14.38 10.67
CA VAL A 133 -21.14 13.09 11.20
C VAL A 133 -22.63 13.17 11.52
N ASN A 134 -23.09 14.26 12.16
CA ASN A 134 -24.50 14.47 12.45
C ASN A 134 -25.36 14.55 11.17
N ALA A 135 -24.87 15.27 10.15
CA ALA A 135 -25.55 15.41 8.87
C ALA A 135 -25.71 14.08 8.13
N LEU A 136 -24.71 13.20 8.22
CA LEU A 136 -24.63 11.92 7.50
C LEU A 136 -25.14 10.72 8.32
N SER A 137 -25.82 11.00 9.45
CA SER A 137 -26.42 9.99 10.31
C SER A 137 -27.94 10.06 10.27
N THR A 138 -28.63 8.92 10.28
CA THR A 138 -30.09 8.87 10.49
C THR A 138 -30.44 9.38 11.89
N HIS A 139 -29.61 8.98 12.86
CA HIS A 139 -29.77 9.28 14.27
C HIS A 139 -28.41 9.56 14.92
N MET A 140 -28.33 10.62 15.71
CA MET A 140 -27.19 10.92 16.57
C MET A 140 -27.68 11.33 17.96
N ILE A 141 -26.98 10.88 18.98
CA ILE A 141 -27.19 11.23 20.39
C ILE A 141 -25.89 11.81 20.92
N ALA A 142 -25.97 13.00 21.50
CA ALA A 142 -24.87 13.61 22.21
C ALA A 142 -25.22 13.71 23.71
N GLU A 143 -24.35 13.14 24.53
CA GLU A 143 -24.45 13.16 25.99
C GLU A 143 -23.21 13.85 26.55
N VAL A 144 -23.43 14.79 27.47
CA VAL A 144 -22.36 15.59 28.07
C VAL A 144 -22.44 15.51 29.58
N HIS A 145 -21.34 15.07 30.18
CA HIS A 145 -21.14 15.05 31.62
C HIS A 145 -20.20 16.20 31.96
N ARG A 146 -20.72 17.25 32.60
CA ARG A 146 -19.98 18.48 32.88
C ARG A 146 -20.62 19.26 34.01
N ASP A 147 -19.81 19.91 34.84
CA ASP A 147 -20.23 20.79 35.93
C ASP A 147 -21.27 20.13 36.88
N GLY A 148 -21.07 18.84 37.17
CA GLY A 148 -21.95 18.01 38.01
C GLY A 148 -23.29 17.63 37.37
N GLY A 149 -23.50 17.94 36.08
CA GLY A 149 -24.71 17.66 35.33
C GLY A 149 -24.51 16.65 34.21
N TYR A 150 -25.54 15.84 33.97
CA TYR A 150 -25.69 15.00 32.78
C TYR A 150 -26.70 15.66 31.85
N HIS A 151 -26.24 16.00 30.65
CA HIS A 151 -27.03 16.69 29.62
C HIS A 151 -27.10 15.82 28.37
N MET A 152 -28.19 15.96 27.60
CA MET A 152 -28.42 15.16 26.40
C MET A 152 -29.12 15.96 25.31
N GLN A 153 -28.79 15.68 24.05
CA GLN A 153 -29.53 16.12 22.88
C GLN A 153 -29.54 15.03 21.80
N GLU A 154 -30.68 14.86 21.12
CA GLU A 154 -30.83 13.94 20.01
C GLU A 154 -31.03 14.70 18.70
N TYR A 155 -30.54 14.11 17.62
CA TYR A 155 -30.61 14.66 16.27
C TYR A 155 -31.13 13.62 15.29
N SER A 156 -31.85 14.11 14.28
CA SER A 156 -32.32 13.32 13.14
C SER A 156 -31.84 14.01 11.87
N ILE A 157 -30.93 13.38 11.13
CA ILE A 157 -30.41 13.93 9.86
C ILE A 157 -29.88 15.37 10.04
N GLY A 158 -28.98 15.55 11.01
CA GLY A 158 -28.38 16.85 11.32
C GLY A 158 -29.29 17.87 12.04
N LYS A 159 -30.57 17.57 12.25
CA LYS A 159 -31.53 18.49 12.90
C LYS A 159 -31.80 18.10 14.35
N PRO A 160 -31.75 19.04 15.30
CA PRO A 160 -32.04 18.74 16.71
C PRO A 160 -33.52 18.38 16.88
N LYS A 161 -33.82 17.31 17.61
CA LYS A 161 -35.21 16.92 17.94
C LYS A 161 -35.82 17.81 19.02
N TYR A 162 -34.98 18.34 19.90
CA TYR A 162 -35.35 19.19 21.04
C TYR A 162 -34.11 19.97 21.53
N ALA A 163 -34.31 21.05 22.29
CA ALA A 163 -33.21 21.78 22.92
C ALA A 163 -32.51 20.94 24.02
N VAL A 164 -31.22 21.17 24.26
CA VAL A 164 -30.43 20.44 25.28
C VAL A 164 -31.18 20.36 26.62
N LYS A 165 -31.35 19.13 27.11
CA LYS A 165 -32.00 18.84 28.39
C LYS A 165 -30.97 18.38 29.42
N LYS A 166 -31.12 18.82 30.67
CA LYS A 166 -30.42 18.24 31.82
C LYS A 166 -31.19 17.00 32.28
N VAL A 167 -30.61 15.83 32.05
CA VAL A 167 -31.22 14.51 32.33
C VAL A 167 -30.99 14.12 33.80
N GLY A 168 -29.90 14.56 34.41
CA GLY A 168 -29.62 14.23 35.82
C GLY A 168 -28.38 14.92 36.40
N LYS A 169 -27.97 14.45 37.58
CA LYS A 169 -26.66 14.75 38.17
C LYS A 169 -25.65 13.71 37.69
N SER A 170 -24.38 14.07 37.67
CA SER A 170 -23.29 13.17 37.27
C SER A 170 -22.01 13.51 38.02
N ASP A 171 -21.27 12.47 38.43
CA ASP A 171 -19.92 12.58 38.96
C ASP A 171 -18.84 12.36 37.88
N PHE A 172 -19.25 11.92 36.69
CA PHE A 172 -18.37 11.81 35.51
C PHE A 172 -18.14 13.17 34.85
N HIS A 173 -17.07 13.23 34.04
CA HIS A 173 -16.79 14.32 33.11
C HIS A 173 -16.47 13.76 31.73
N GLY A 174 -16.91 14.44 30.67
CA GLY A 174 -16.60 14.07 29.28
C GLY A 174 -17.82 14.06 28.36
N THR A 175 -17.66 13.45 27.19
CA THR A 175 -18.68 13.41 26.14
C THR A 175 -18.88 11.98 25.66
N ILE A 176 -20.13 11.63 25.35
CA ILE A 176 -20.50 10.43 24.62
C ILE A 176 -21.22 10.87 23.34
N ILE A 177 -20.74 10.39 22.19
CA ILE A 177 -21.41 10.55 20.91
C ILE A 177 -21.78 9.17 20.40
N THR A 178 -23.08 8.95 20.18
CA THR A 178 -23.62 7.73 19.59
C THR A 178 -24.30 8.07 18.27
N PHE A 179 -23.96 7.40 17.17
CA PHE A 179 -24.54 7.70 15.86
C PHE A 179 -24.76 6.45 15.00
N GLN A 180 -25.71 6.55 14.07
CA GLN A 180 -26.02 5.53 13.07
C GLN A 180 -25.91 6.15 11.68
N ALA A 181 -25.00 5.65 10.85
CA ALA A 181 -24.79 6.15 9.50
C ALA A 181 -26.04 6.02 8.63
N ASP A 182 -26.26 6.98 7.74
CA ASP A 182 -27.45 7.05 6.90
C ASP A 182 -27.37 6.10 5.68
N PRO A 183 -28.23 5.07 5.57
CA PRO A 183 -28.21 4.13 4.44
C PRO A 183 -28.65 4.75 3.11
N THR A 184 -29.21 5.96 3.12
CA THR A 184 -29.49 6.72 1.89
C THR A 184 -28.24 7.40 1.32
N ILE A 185 -27.18 7.54 2.13
CA ILE A 185 -25.89 8.10 1.73
C ILE A 185 -24.85 7.01 1.49
N PHE A 186 -24.80 6.02 2.38
CA PHE A 186 -23.86 4.89 2.31
C PHE A 186 -24.58 3.65 1.77
N SER A 187 -24.19 3.21 0.58
CA SER A 187 -24.81 2.05 -0.08
C SER A 187 -24.55 0.73 0.65
N GLU A 188 -23.45 0.65 1.40
CA GLU A 188 -23.11 -0.49 2.25
C GLU A 188 -22.60 0.04 3.60
N ILE A 189 -23.25 -0.38 4.70
CA ILE A 189 -22.84 -0.04 6.06
C ILE A 189 -22.21 -1.29 6.67
N ASN A 190 -20.89 -1.37 6.54
CA ASN A 190 -20.09 -2.45 7.10
C ASN A 190 -18.83 -1.88 7.75
N TYR A 191 -18.85 -1.80 9.09
CA TYR A 191 -17.71 -1.37 9.88
C TYR A 191 -16.73 -2.54 10.07
N ASP A 192 -15.51 -2.38 9.57
CA ASP A 192 -14.42 -3.34 9.72
C ASP A 192 -13.72 -3.12 11.06
N TYR A 193 -13.97 -4.04 11.99
CA TYR A 193 -13.36 -4.02 13.32
C TYR A 193 -11.83 -4.01 13.28
N LYS A 194 -11.20 -4.80 12.40
CA LYS A 194 -9.73 -4.85 12.29
C LYS A 194 -9.17 -3.52 11.80
N ARG A 195 -9.84 -2.88 10.84
CA ARG A 195 -9.47 -1.55 10.34
C ARG A 195 -9.53 -0.50 11.44
N ILE A 196 -10.60 -0.49 12.23
CA ILE A 196 -10.79 0.41 13.39
C ILE A 196 -9.67 0.20 14.41
N VAL A 197 -9.48 -1.04 14.84
CA VAL A 197 -8.45 -1.46 15.78
C VAL A 197 -7.05 -1.02 15.33
N ASN A 198 -6.71 -1.23 14.06
CA ASN A 198 -5.38 -0.89 13.53
C ASN A 198 -5.16 0.63 13.50
N HIS A 199 -6.16 1.40 13.09
CA HIS A 199 -6.09 2.86 13.09
C HIS A 199 -5.94 3.40 14.52
N LEU A 200 -6.80 2.98 15.44
CA LEU A 200 -6.79 3.47 16.83
C LEU A 200 -5.49 3.08 17.57
N ARG A 201 -4.91 1.92 17.25
CA ARG A 201 -3.58 1.53 17.75
C ARG A 201 -2.50 2.53 17.32
N GLN A 202 -2.48 2.91 16.05
CA GLN A 202 -1.51 3.89 15.55
C GLN A 202 -1.66 5.23 16.28
N GLN A 203 -2.90 5.65 16.53
CA GLN A 203 -3.20 6.88 17.25
C GLN A 203 -2.79 6.82 18.73
N ALA A 204 -2.90 5.65 19.38
CA ALA A 204 -2.51 5.46 20.77
C ALA A 204 -1.02 5.71 21.05
N TYR A 205 -0.14 5.55 20.04
CA TYR A 205 1.28 5.85 20.21
C TYR A 205 1.60 7.36 20.24
N LEU A 206 0.70 8.20 19.72
CA LEU A 206 0.91 9.64 19.54
C LEU A 206 0.51 10.48 20.76
N VAL A 207 -0.16 9.86 21.73
CA VAL A 207 -0.55 10.46 23.01
C VAL A 207 -0.16 9.51 24.13
N LYS A 208 0.87 9.88 24.90
CA LYS A 208 1.37 9.07 26.01
C LYS A 208 0.29 8.88 27.08
N ALA A 209 0.27 7.70 27.69
CA ALA A 209 -0.60 7.37 28.81
C ALA A 209 -2.12 7.55 28.52
N LEU A 210 -2.51 7.49 27.24
CA LEU A 210 -3.91 7.46 26.82
C LEU A 210 -4.36 6.00 26.68
N ARG A 211 -5.40 5.62 27.42
CA ARG A 211 -6.06 4.32 27.27
C ARG A 211 -7.11 4.43 26.16
N ILE A 212 -6.96 3.65 25.10
CA ILE A 212 -7.95 3.52 24.03
C ILE A 212 -8.48 2.09 24.00
N THR A 213 -9.78 1.92 24.12
CA THR A 213 -10.45 0.62 24.02
C THR A 213 -11.35 0.59 22.81
N VAL A 214 -11.27 -0.48 22.01
CA VAL A 214 -12.21 -0.79 20.93
C VAL A 214 -13.00 -2.03 21.31
N ILE A 215 -14.32 -1.98 21.23
CA ILE A 215 -15.21 -3.09 21.58
C ILE A 215 -16.13 -3.37 20.39
N ASP A 216 -16.21 -4.62 19.97
CA ASP A 216 -17.15 -5.10 18.96
C ASP A 216 -18.34 -5.79 19.63
N ALA A 217 -19.34 -5.00 20.02
CA ALA A 217 -20.53 -5.47 20.70
C ALA A 217 -21.72 -5.71 19.74
N ARG A 218 -21.46 -5.96 18.44
CA ARG A 218 -22.53 -6.20 17.45
C ARG A 218 -23.33 -7.48 17.70
N GLU A 219 -22.67 -8.50 18.26
CA GLU A 219 -23.22 -9.86 18.45
C GLU A 219 -23.56 -10.16 19.92
N ILE A 220 -23.78 -9.14 20.75
CA ILE A 220 -24.17 -9.34 22.16
C ILE A 220 -25.59 -9.88 22.27
N SER A 221 -25.86 -10.70 23.29
CA SER A 221 -27.18 -11.30 23.46
C SER A 221 -28.25 -10.26 23.81
N GLU A 222 -29.52 -10.50 23.46
CA GLU A 222 -30.66 -9.63 23.84
C GLU A 222 -30.72 -9.39 25.36
N LYS A 223 -30.34 -10.39 26.16
CA LYS A 223 -30.28 -10.29 27.63
C LYS A 223 -29.17 -9.35 28.11
N GLU A 224 -28.06 -9.27 27.40
CA GLU A 224 -26.98 -8.31 27.68
C GLU A 224 -27.34 -6.91 27.17
N LEU A 225 -28.06 -6.82 26.05
CA LEU A 225 -28.59 -5.58 25.49
C LEU A 225 -29.61 -4.90 26.42
N ASP A 226 -30.50 -5.68 27.04
CA ASP A 226 -31.47 -5.18 28.02
C ASP A 226 -30.81 -4.67 29.31
N ASN A 227 -29.62 -5.18 29.64
CA ASN A 227 -28.80 -4.70 30.77
C ASN A 227 -27.92 -3.49 30.39
N LEU A 228 -27.72 -3.25 29.10
CA LEU A 228 -27.12 -2.03 28.58
C LEU A 228 -28.17 -0.91 28.58
N ASP A 229 -28.56 -0.44 29.77
CA ASP A 229 -29.18 0.89 29.86
C ASP A 229 -28.10 1.92 29.49
N LEU A 230 -27.96 2.21 28.19
CA LEU A 230 -26.96 3.13 27.69
C LEU A 230 -27.16 4.56 28.24
N LYS A 231 -28.32 4.85 28.85
CA LYS A 231 -28.60 6.14 29.49
C LYS A 231 -27.90 6.20 30.85
N GLY A 232 -26.76 6.86 30.88
CA GLY A 232 -26.00 7.13 32.11
C GLY A 232 -24.88 6.14 32.42
N ASN A 233 -24.76 5.04 31.65
CA ASN A 233 -23.57 4.19 31.69
C ASN A 233 -22.44 4.81 30.87
N PHE A 234 -21.35 5.19 31.53
CA PHE A 234 -20.29 5.95 30.89
C PHE A 234 -19.39 5.06 30.02
N TYR A 235 -18.90 3.93 30.54
CA TYR A 235 -18.08 2.97 29.78
C TYR A 235 -18.73 1.58 29.74
N ILE A 236 -18.86 1.03 28.53
CA ILE A 236 -19.39 -0.32 28.32
C ILE A 236 -18.40 -1.37 28.82
N GLY A 237 -17.09 -1.12 28.68
CA GLY A 237 -16.06 -2.03 29.19
C GLY A 237 -16.13 -2.27 30.70
N ASP A 238 -16.77 -1.37 31.47
CA ASP A 238 -16.91 -1.51 32.92
C ASP A 238 -18.15 -2.34 33.32
N LEU A 239 -19.01 -2.68 32.36
CA LEU A 239 -20.25 -3.45 32.57
C LEU A 239 -20.06 -4.97 32.48
N GLY A 240 -18.85 -5.45 32.16
CA GLY A 240 -18.54 -6.88 32.07
C GLY A 240 -19.17 -7.59 30.87
N VAL A 241 -19.46 -6.88 29.78
CA VAL A 241 -20.03 -7.44 28.55
C VAL A 241 -19.01 -8.37 27.88
N GLU A 242 -19.42 -9.58 27.52
CA GLU A 242 -18.57 -10.52 26.77
C GLU A 242 -18.59 -10.18 25.27
N ALA A 243 -17.68 -9.30 24.85
CA ALA A 243 -17.51 -8.89 23.46
C ALA A 243 -16.03 -8.89 23.06
N PRO A 244 -15.70 -9.21 21.79
CA PRO A 244 -14.36 -8.98 21.26
C PRO A 244 -13.91 -7.55 21.53
N SER A 245 -12.79 -7.39 22.23
CA SER A 245 -12.26 -6.08 22.58
C SER A 245 -10.75 -6.04 22.49
N MET A 246 -10.21 -4.85 22.27
CA MET A 246 -8.78 -4.60 22.31
C MET A 246 -8.48 -3.25 22.95
N THR A 247 -7.56 -3.24 23.90
CA THR A 247 -7.13 -2.03 24.61
C THR A 247 -5.67 -1.71 24.32
N PHE A 248 -5.39 -0.43 24.11
CA PHE A 248 -4.07 0.12 23.88
C PHE A 248 -3.71 1.10 24.99
N TYR A 249 -2.47 1.00 25.48
CA TYR A 249 -1.92 1.92 26.47
C TYR A 249 -0.39 1.95 26.32
N PHE A 250 0.17 3.11 26.00
CA PHE A 250 1.60 3.27 25.75
C PHE A 250 2.17 4.45 26.52
N GLU A 251 3.09 4.17 27.44
CA GLU A 251 3.77 5.22 28.23
C GLU A 251 4.96 5.83 27.48
N GLN A 252 5.64 5.05 26.63
CA GLN A 252 6.85 5.48 25.94
C GLN A 252 6.60 6.18 24.59
N GLY A 253 5.34 6.49 24.26
CA GLY A 253 4.96 7.24 23.05
C GLY A 253 5.58 6.68 21.77
N LEU A 254 6.25 7.54 21.00
CA LEU A 254 6.87 7.18 19.71
C LEU A 254 7.94 6.10 19.81
N ARG A 255 8.60 5.91 20.98
CA ARG A 255 9.53 4.78 21.16
C ARG A 255 8.83 3.44 20.97
N SER A 256 7.60 3.33 21.49
CA SER A 256 6.79 2.11 21.37
C SER A 256 6.38 1.86 19.92
N LEU A 257 6.10 2.93 19.14
CA LEU A 257 5.79 2.81 17.72
C LEU A 257 6.99 2.34 16.90
N VAL A 258 8.19 2.87 17.16
CA VAL A 258 9.42 2.39 16.51
C VAL A 258 9.69 0.93 16.88
N ALA A 259 9.56 0.57 18.15
CA ALA A 259 9.73 -0.82 18.60
C ALA A 259 8.72 -1.77 17.92
N PHE A 260 7.46 -1.36 17.82
CA PHE A 260 6.41 -2.12 17.13
C PHE A 260 6.73 -2.29 15.63
N ASN A 261 7.11 -1.22 14.94
CA ASN A 261 7.48 -1.26 13.52
C ASN A 261 8.71 -2.14 13.26
N ASN A 262 9.58 -2.28 14.26
CA ASN A 262 10.80 -3.09 14.19
C ASN A 262 10.64 -4.50 14.75
N GLN A 263 9.45 -4.94 15.17
CA GLN A 263 9.26 -6.22 15.88
C GLN A 263 9.73 -7.46 15.11
N HIS A 264 9.75 -7.40 13.77
CA HIS A 264 10.21 -8.47 12.88
C HIS A 264 11.56 -8.16 12.21
N GLN A 265 12.20 -7.06 12.61
CA GLN A 265 13.44 -6.58 12.04
C GLN A 265 14.60 -6.82 12.99
N LYS A 266 15.80 -7.06 12.44
CA LYS A 266 17.01 -7.17 13.24
C LYS A 266 17.58 -5.78 13.50
N ALA A 267 17.50 -5.30 14.74
CA ALA A 267 18.08 -4.01 15.11
C ALA A 267 19.61 -3.99 14.93
N ILE A 268 20.15 -2.86 14.43
CA ILE A 268 21.60 -2.62 14.27
C ILE A 268 22.22 -2.12 15.58
N HIS A 269 21.44 -1.37 16.36
CA HIS A 269 21.85 -0.82 17.65
C HIS A 269 20.73 -1.01 18.69
N ARG A 270 21.11 -1.08 19.96
CA ARG A 270 20.19 -1.51 21.03
C ARG A 270 19.21 -0.42 21.41
N ASN A 271 19.70 0.80 21.62
CA ASN A 271 18.88 1.87 22.15
C ASN A 271 18.07 2.54 21.04
N ILE A 272 16.76 2.65 21.23
CA ILE A 272 15.91 3.48 20.38
C ILE A 272 16.16 4.94 20.76
N PHE A 273 16.67 5.74 19.83
CA PHE A 273 16.83 7.17 20.05
C PHE A 273 15.45 7.82 20.20
N TYR A 274 15.37 8.79 21.09
CA TYR A 274 14.14 9.52 21.33
C TYR A 274 14.41 10.90 21.94
N THR A 275 13.66 11.88 21.47
CA THR A 275 13.64 13.21 22.04
C THR A 275 12.22 13.78 21.99
N GLU A 276 11.89 14.60 22.99
CA GLU A 276 10.72 15.47 23.01
C GLU A 276 11.17 16.82 23.54
N ARG A 277 10.90 17.90 22.79
CA ARG A 277 11.12 19.28 23.26
C ARG A 277 9.83 20.06 23.10
N LEU A 278 9.38 20.65 24.19
CA LEU A 278 8.25 21.58 24.22
C LEU A 278 8.74 23.00 23.87
N GLU A 279 7.89 23.74 23.17
CA GLU A 279 8.10 25.12 22.74
C GLU A 279 9.48 25.39 22.11
N PRO A 280 9.96 24.56 21.16
CA PRO A 280 11.32 24.69 20.61
C PRO A 280 11.50 25.92 19.71
N ALA A 281 10.42 26.52 19.22
CA ALA A 281 10.42 27.69 18.36
C ALA A 281 9.06 28.42 18.43
N PRO A 282 8.97 29.69 18.01
CA PRO A 282 7.70 30.38 17.86
C PRO A 282 6.72 29.56 16.99
N ASN A 283 5.45 29.50 17.40
CA ASN A 283 4.38 28.74 16.74
C ASN A 283 4.62 27.22 16.61
N VAL A 284 5.61 26.67 17.32
CA VAL A 284 5.83 25.22 17.42
C VAL A 284 5.68 24.83 18.89
N TYR A 285 4.60 24.12 19.21
CA TYR A 285 4.31 23.68 20.57
C TYR A 285 5.20 22.51 21.01
N SER A 286 5.44 21.53 20.13
CA SER A 286 6.38 20.47 20.43
C SER A 286 6.99 19.82 19.19
N VAL A 287 8.19 19.26 19.37
CA VAL A 287 8.84 18.35 18.43
C VAL A 287 9.16 17.06 19.17
N GLU A 288 8.67 15.94 18.66
CA GLU A 288 8.91 14.60 19.21
C GLU A 288 9.43 13.69 18.09
N ILE A 289 10.56 13.03 18.32
CA ILE A 289 11.24 12.20 17.31
C ILE A 289 11.71 10.92 17.96
N ALA A 290 11.48 9.78 17.30
CA ALA A 290 12.05 8.49 17.67
C ALA A 290 12.67 7.82 16.44
N LEU A 291 13.80 7.14 16.60
CA LEU A 291 14.39 6.35 15.51
C LEU A 291 15.22 5.15 15.97
N GLN A 292 15.35 4.18 15.07
CA GLN A 292 16.26 3.05 15.20
C GLN A 292 16.62 2.49 13.82
N TYR A 293 17.90 2.16 13.60
CA TYR A 293 18.35 1.45 12.41
C TYR A 293 18.17 -0.07 12.55
N VAL A 294 17.78 -0.69 11.44
CA VAL A 294 17.61 -2.13 11.29
C VAL A 294 18.45 -2.67 10.13
N ASP A 295 18.65 -3.98 10.11
CA ASP A 295 19.36 -4.68 9.05
C ASP A 295 18.48 -4.87 7.80
N ASP A 296 18.06 -3.73 7.23
CA ASP A 296 17.24 -3.65 6.03
C ASP A 296 17.79 -2.58 5.09
N ILE A 297 17.31 -2.56 3.85
CA ILE A 297 17.62 -1.54 2.85
C ILE A 297 16.53 -0.46 2.80
N THR A 298 15.29 -0.83 3.13
CA THR A 298 14.14 0.06 2.97
C THR A 298 14.04 1.03 4.15
N PRO A 299 14.00 2.36 3.90
CA PRO A 299 13.68 3.33 4.94
C PRO A 299 12.19 3.29 5.28
N ARG A 300 11.85 3.36 6.57
CA ARG A 300 10.49 3.46 7.09
C ARG A 300 10.36 4.76 7.86
N LEU A 301 9.73 5.75 7.25
CA LEU A 301 9.57 7.07 7.85
C LEU A 301 8.08 7.40 8.03
N SER A 302 7.67 7.60 9.26
CA SER A 302 6.32 8.07 9.59
C SER A 302 6.36 9.54 10.01
N ALA A 303 5.44 10.31 9.47
CA ALA A 303 5.37 11.74 9.62
C ALA A 303 4.02 12.13 10.21
N PHE A 304 4.03 12.90 11.29
CA PHE A 304 2.82 13.36 11.97
C PHE A 304 2.89 14.84 12.27
N ALA A 305 1.77 15.52 12.03
CA ALA A 305 1.59 16.91 12.41
C ALA A 305 0.23 17.08 13.09
N ASN A 306 0.23 17.53 14.35
CA ASN A 306 -0.93 17.51 15.24
C ASN A 306 -1.63 16.15 15.29
N ASN A 307 -0.85 15.06 15.38
CA ASN A 307 -1.28 13.66 15.37
C ASN A 307 -1.97 13.18 14.08
N ILE A 308 -1.96 14.00 13.02
CA ILE A 308 -2.42 13.61 11.69
C ILE A 308 -1.26 13.01 10.92
N PHE A 309 -1.46 11.82 10.35
CA PHE A 309 -0.47 11.17 9.51
C PHE A 309 -0.31 11.91 8.17
N ASN A 310 0.93 12.19 7.79
CA ASN A 310 1.28 12.89 6.56
C ASN A 310 1.99 11.93 5.60
N PRO A 311 1.27 11.18 4.74
CA PRO A 311 1.88 10.20 3.81
C PRO A 311 2.88 10.84 2.84
N GLU A 312 2.64 12.10 2.43
CA GLU A 312 3.54 12.88 1.57
C GLU A 312 4.59 13.68 2.37
N GLN A 313 4.67 13.44 3.69
CA GLN A 313 5.65 14.05 4.60
C GLN A 313 5.48 15.58 4.68
N GLY A 314 6.54 16.36 4.46
CA GLY A 314 6.48 17.82 4.48
C GLY A 314 7.69 18.48 5.13
N THR A 315 7.54 19.73 5.51
CA THR A 315 8.62 20.60 6.03
C THR A 315 9.37 20.02 7.24
N HIS A 316 8.64 19.51 8.23
CA HIS A 316 9.18 18.81 9.41
C HIS A 316 10.13 17.65 9.05
N VAL A 317 9.72 16.75 8.15
CA VAL A 317 10.54 15.64 7.66
C VAL A 317 11.75 16.12 6.87
N THR A 318 11.60 17.16 6.06
CA THR A 318 12.74 17.79 5.35
C THR A 318 13.78 18.31 6.32
N GLY A 319 13.35 18.94 7.43
CA GLY A 319 14.23 19.37 8.51
C GLY A 319 14.97 18.20 9.16
N PHE A 320 14.24 17.12 9.47
CA PHE A 320 14.81 15.89 10.02
C PHE A 320 15.87 15.26 9.10
N LYS A 321 15.56 15.04 7.81
CA LYS A 321 16.50 14.45 6.83
C LYS A 321 17.77 15.30 6.68
N THR A 322 17.61 16.62 6.64
CA THR A 322 18.73 17.57 6.56
C THR A 322 19.62 17.47 7.80
N ALA A 323 19.02 17.49 8.99
CA ALA A 323 19.72 17.37 10.26
C ALA A 323 20.43 16.02 10.42
N LEU A 324 19.77 14.91 10.07
CA LEU A 324 20.35 13.57 10.11
C LEU A 324 21.60 13.46 9.24
N THR A 325 21.48 13.89 7.99
CA THR A 325 22.59 13.86 7.02
C THR A 325 23.78 14.66 7.52
N ARG A 326 23.54 15.90 8.00
CA ARG A 326 24.60 16.78 8.51
C ARG A 326 25.25 16.21 9.78
N THR A 327 24.43 15.74 10.74
CA THR A 327 24.91 15.26 12.03
C THR A 327 25.77 14.01 11.89
N LEU A 328 25.34 13.04 11.08
CA LEU A 328 26.13 11.82 10.83
C LEU A 328 27.43 12.11 10.07
N ASN A 329 27.40 13.01 9.08
CA ASN A 329 28.62 13.45 8.38
C ASN A 329 29.62 14.12 9.34
N ASN A 330 29.15 15.01 10.21
CA ASN A 330 29.98 15.72 11.18
C ASN A 330 30.59 14.74 12.20
N TYR A 331 29.76 13.84 12.76
CA TYR A 331 30.20 12.83 13.71
C TYR A 331 31.22 11.87 13.08
N ALA A 332 30.97 11.40 11.84
CA ALA A 332 31.87 10.49 11.14
C ALA A 332 33.23 11.13 10.82
N ARG A 333 33.27 12.42 10.44
CA ARG A 333 34.53 13.15 10.23
C ARG A 333 35.29 13.37 11.54
N LYS A 334 34.60 13.87 12.58
CA LYS A 334 35.19 14.16 13.90
C LYS A 334 35.85 12.91 14.51
N ASN A 335 35.22 11.75 14.36
CA ASN A 335 35.70 10.48 14.92
C ASN A 335 36.54 9.63 13.94
N GLY A 336 36.95 10.20 12.80
CA GLY A 336 37.85 9.54 11.85
C GLY A 336 37.26 8.35 11.07
N HIS A 337 35.94 8.17 11.10
CA HIS A 337 35.24 7.17 10.28
C HIS A 337 35.14 7.58 8.79
N LEU A 338 35.20 8.89 8.52
CA LEU A 338 35.24 9.46 7.18
C LEU A 338 36.44 10.41 7.08
N LYS A 339 37.34 10.20 6.12
CA LYS A 339 38.50 11.09 5.91
C LYS A 339 38.08 12.34 5.13
N GLU A 340 38.85 13.43 5.19
CA GLU A 340 38.51 14.67 4.48
C GLU A 340 38.36 14.49 2.96
N LYS A 341 39.12 13.58 2.37
CA LYS A 341 39.06 13.26 0.94
C LYS A 341 37.90 12.32 0.55
N ASP A 342 37.25 11.71 1.54
CA ASP A 342 36.16 10.79 1.28
C ASP A 342 34.87 11.59 1.01
N GLU A 343 34.11 11.14 0.01
CA GLU A 343 32.80 11.72 -0.33
C GLU A 343 31.87 11.70 0.89
N ALA A 344 31.16 12.81 1.12
CA ALA A 344 30.16 12.92 2.17
C ALA A 344 29.03 11.88 2.00
N PHE A 345 28.39 11.50 3.11
CA PHE A 345 27.16 10.72 3.04
C PHE A 345 26.06 11.56 2.40
N THR A 346 25.30 10.96 1.48
CA THR A 346 24.09 11.58 0.92
C THR A 346 22.88 11.34 1.84
N GLY A 347 21.76 12.00 1.54
CA GLY A 347 20.49 11.76 2.26
C GLY A 347 20.02 10.31 2.16
N ASP A 348 20.13 9.71 0.98
CA ASP A 348 19.73 8.32 0.76
C ASP A 348 20.64 7.34 1.52
N ASP A 349 21.95 7.63 1.57
CA ASP A 349 22.92 6.81 2.32
C ASP A 349 22.55 6.73 3.81
N VAL A 350 22.12 7.85 4.41
CA VAL A 350 21.79 7.90 5.83
C VAL A 350 20.40 7.36 6.14
N LEU A 351 19.48 7.30 5.18
CA LEU A 351 18.13 6.77 5.40
C LEU A 351 18.06 5.24 5.30
N GLU A 352 19.04 4.59 4.67
CA GLU A 352 19.01 3.15 4.42
C GLU A 352 18.85 2.32 5.71
N GLY A 353 17.74 1.56 5.80
CA GLY A 353 17.41 0.74 6.97
C GLY A 353 17.01 1.53 8.21
N LEU A 354 16.68 2.81 8.08
CA LEU A 354 16.18 3.63 9.18
C LEU A 354 14.67 3.40 9.36
N THR A 355 14.25 3.09 10.59
CA THR A 355 12.87 3.28 11.03
C THR A 355 12.80 4.53 11.90
N ALA A 356 12.03 5.54 11.49
CA ALA A 356 11.91 6.79 12.22
C ALA A 356 10.48 7.32 12.22
N VAL A 357 10.12 8.00 13.30
CA VAL A 357 8.85 8.72 13.46
C VAL A 357 9.17 10.16 13.84
N VAL A 358 8.62 11.11 13.07
CA VAL A 358 8.77 12.56 13.30
C VAL A 358 7.39 13.13 13.54
N SER A 359 7.14 13.64 14.75
CA SER A 359 5.87 14.26 15.14
C SER A 359 6.10 15.72 15.54
N VAL A 360 5.29 16.62 15.00
CA VAL A 360 5.27 18.03 15.37
C VAL A 360 3.89 18.44 15.85
N LYS A 361 3.84 19.32 16.85
CA LYS A 361 2.61 19.92 17.35
C LYS A 361 2.71 21.43 17.21
N MET A 362 1.72 22.05 16.58
CA MET A 362 1.70 23.48 16.27
C MET A 362 0.31 24.06 16.52
N PRO A 363 0.20 25.26 17.13
CA PRO A 363 -1.08 25.95 17.28
C PRO A 363 -1.69 26.34 15.93
N GLU A 364 -0.86 26.89 15.04
CA GLU A 364 -1.25 27.27 13.68
C GLU A 364 -0.50 26.40 12.67
N ILE A 365 -1.21 25.47 12.04
CA ILE A 365 -0.65 24.49 11.11
C ILE A 365 -1.23 24.69 9.71
N GLN A 366 -0.37 24.58 8.70
CA GLN A 366 -0.74 24.73 7.30
C GLN A 366 -0.31 23.50 6.50
N PHE A 367 -1.24 22.96 5.72
CA PHE A 367 -1.02 21.85 4.80
C PHE A 367 -1.09 22.35 3.36
N GLU A 368 -0.37 21.70 2.44
CA GLU A 368 -0.40 22.07 1.01
C GLU A 368 -1.75 21.76 0.33
N GLY A 369 -2.58 20.90 0.95
CA GLY A 369 -3.91 20.54 0.45
C GLY A 369 -4.84 19.99 1.52
N GLN A 370 -6.12 19.83 1.15
CA GLN A 370 -7.19 19.42 2.08
C GLN A 370 -7.02 18.02 2.65
N THR A 371 -6.38 17.10 1.93
CA THR A 371 -6.07 15.75 2.41
C THR A 371 -5.12 15.75 3.61
N LYS A 372 -4.53 16.91 3.94
CA LYS A 372 -3.51 17.08 4.99
C LYS A 372 -2.33 16.13 4.79
N ALA A 373 -2.10 15.70 3.55
CA ALA A 373 -1.11 14.70 3.21
C ALA A 373 0.33 15.21 3.40
N LYS A 374 0.53 16.52 3.23
CA LYS A 374 1.83 17.18 3.26
C LYS A 374 1.82 18.47 4.10
N LEU A 375 2.72 18.54 5.09
CA LEU A 375 2.90 19.73 5.93
C LEU A 375 3.64 20.84 5.18
N GLY A 376 3.07 22.04 5.16
CA GLY A 376 3.62 23.25 4.52
C GLY A 376 4.21 24.29 5.48
N SER A 377 3.93 24.22 6.79
CA SER A 377 4.45 25.20 7.78
C SER A 377 5.99 25.21 7.85
N MET A 378 6.62 26.33 7.54
CA MET A 378 8.09 26.44 7.41
C MET A 378 8.81 26.44 8.77
N GLU A 379 8.14 26.93 9.82
CA GLU A 379 8.62 26.96 11.20
C GLU A 379 8.93 25.55 11.71
N ALA A 380 8.14 24.56 11.29
CA ALA A 380 8.33 23.15 11.63
C ALA A 380 9.69 22.62 11.15
N ARG A 381 10.17 23.06 9.98
CA ARG A 381 11.47 22.64 9.44
C ARG A 381 12.61 23.08 10.35
N GLY A 382 12.66 24.37 10.69
CA GLY A 382 13.71 24.95 11.52
C GLY A 382 13.73 24.38 12.94
N ALA A 383 12.54 24.23 13.54
CA ALA A 383 12.39 23.64 14.86
C ALA A 383 12.89 22.19 14.90
N VAL A 384 12.43 21.34 13.97
CA VAL A 384 12.87 19.94 13.89
C VAL A 384 14.36 19.83 13.63
N GLU A 385 14.91 20.64 12.72
CA GLU A 385 16.34 20.61 12.40
C GLU A 385 17.20 20.94 13.62
N SER A 386 16.82 21.97 14.39
CA SER A 386 17.53 22.40 15.59
C SER A 386 17.44 21.35 16.72
N VAL A 387 16.23 20.93 17.06
CA VAL A 387 15.96 19.95 18.14
C VAL A 387 16.70 18.65 17.86
N PHE A 388 16.58 18.13 16.63
CA PHE A 388 17.20 16.87 16.28
C PHE A 388 18.72 16.96 16.22
N SER A 389 19.29 18.02 15.63
CA SER A 389 20.76 18.16 15.53
C SER A 389 21.41 18.19 16.92
N ASP A 390 20.84 18.95 17.86
CA ASP A 390 21.32 19.06 19.25
C ASP A 390 21.26 17.70 19.97
N THR A 391 20.06 17.13 20.05
CA THR A 391 19.80 15.93 20.85
C THR A 391 20.41 14.66 20.25
N PHE A 392 20.41 14.52 18.93
CA PHE A 392 21.03 13.36 18.26
C PHE A 392 22.56 13.42 18.32
N SER A 393 23.17 14.60 18.25
CA SER A 393 24.62 14.74 18.46
C SER A 393 25.00 14.29 19.87
N ASN A 394 24.26 14.73 20.89
CA ASN A 394 24.49 14.30 22.28
C ASN A 394 24.32 12.79 22.44
N PHE A 395 23.27 12.20 21.84
CA PHE A 395 23.06 10.76 21.86
C PHE A 395 24.24 9.98 21.26
N LEU A 396 24.80 10.43 20.13
CA LEU A 396 25.94 9.76 19.50
C LEU A 396 27.21 9.82 20.36
N GLU A 397 27.43 10.93 21.06
CA GLU A 397 28.58 11.09 21.97
C GLU A 397 28.41 10.28 23.27
N GLU A 398 27.18 10.19 23.79
CA GLU A 398 26.86 9.41 25.00
C GLU A 398 26.80 7.89 24.74
N ASN A 399 26.53 7.47 23.51
CA ASN A 399 26.33 6.06 23.13
C ASN A 399 27.30 5.65 21.99
N PRO A 400 28.61 5.55 22.25
CA PRO A 400 29.63 5.35 21.21
C PRO A 400 29.47 4.03 20.45
N ASP A 401 29.02 2.96 21.11
CA ASP A 401 28.79 1.66 20.46
C ASP A 401 27.63 1.72 19.46
N ASP A 402 26.52 2.36 19.84
CA ASP A 402 25.37 2.56 18.96
C ASP A 402 25.74 3.50 17.80
N ALA A 403 26.46 4.60 18.10
CA ALA A 403 26.93 5.55 17.10
C ALA A 403 27.84 4.87 16.05
N LYS A 404 28.78 4.02 16.50
CA LYS A 404 29.64 3.24 15.61
C LYS A 404 28.83 2.26 14.75
N ALA A 405 27.82 1.60 15.32
CA ALA A 405 26.95 0.69 14.58
C ALA A 405 26.14 1.42 13.49
N ILE A 406 25.58 2.59 13.83
CA ILE A 406 24.86 3.47 12.90
C ILE A 406 25.78 3.92 11.75
N VAL A 407 26.95 4.48 12.07
CA VAL A 407 27.90 4.96 11.05
C VAL A 407 28.38 3.82 10.14
N ASN A 408 28.63 2.62 10.70
CA ASN A 408 29.01 1.46 9.89
C ASN A 408 27.90 1.03 8.92
N LYS A 409 26.63 1.07 9.36
CA LYS A 409 25.48 0.81 8.48
C LYS A 409 25.45 1.78 7.30
N VAL A 410 25.62 3.07 7.57
CA VAL A 410 25.69 4.11 6.52
C VAL A 410 26.89 3.91 5.60
N ILE A 411 28.07 3.55 6.13
CA ILE A 411 29.25 3.24 5.30
C ILE A 411 28.99 2.06 4.35
N ILE A 412 28.25 1.04 4.80
CA ILE A 412 27.84 -0.08 3.94
C ILE A 412 26.92 0.41 2.83
N ALA A 413 25.96 1.29 3.12
CA ALA A 413 25.09 1.92 2.14
C ALA A 413 25.90 2.71 1.09
N VAL A 414 26.84 3.55 1.52
CA VAL A 414 27.75 4.31 0.64
C VAL A 414 28.56 3.38 -0.27
N LYS A 415 29.13 2.31 0.28
CA LYS A 415 29.89 1.31 -0.49
C LYS A 415 29.01 0.64 -1.53
N ALA A 416 27.78 0.26 -1.17
CA ALA A 416 26.81 -0.32 -2.08
C ALA A 416 26.41 0.66 -3.20
N ARG A 417 26.14 1.93 -2.88
CA ARG A 417 25.87 2.98 -3.87
C ARG A 417 27.04 3.16 -4.85
N LYS A 418 28.27 3.21 -4.35
CA LYS A 418 29.48 3.32 -5.18
C LYS A 418 29.68 2.10 -6.06
N ALA A 419 29.45 0.90 -5.52
CA ALA A 419 29.49 -0.35 -6.28
C ALA A 419 28.40 -0.36 -7.36
N ALA A 420 27.18 0.09 -7.06
CA ALA A 420 26.09 0.20 -8.02
C ALA A 420 26.41 1.19 -9.13
N LYS A 421 26.96 2.38 -8.80
CA LYS A 421 27.41 3.36 -9.78
C LYS A 421 28.52 2.80 -10.67
N ALA A 422 29.53 2.18 -10.09
CA ALA A 422 30.61 1.54 -10.85
C ALA A 422 30.10 0.40 -11.75
N ALA A 423 29.14 -0.39 -11.28
CA ALA A 423 28.51 -1.44 -12.06
C ALA A 423 27.70 -0.87 -13.23
N LYS A 424 26.88 0.16 -13.00
CA LYS A 424 26.16 0.90 -14.06
C LYS A 424 27.14 1.47 -15.08
N ASP A 425 28.18 2.16 -14.63
CA ASP A 425 29.20 2.74 -15.49
C ASP A 425 29.97 1.68 -16.28
N SER A 426 30.19 0.48 -15.71
CA SER A 426 30.83 -0.63 -16.43
C SER A 426 29.93 -1.19 -17.52
N VAL A 427 28.62 -1.28 -17.28
CA VAL A 427 27.64 -1.73 -18.28
C VAL A 427 27.56 -0.70 -19.41
N LEU A 428 27.52 0.60 -19.07
CA LEU A 428 27.50 1.69 -20.04
C LEU A 428 28.80 1.82 -20.85
N ARG A 429 29.97 1.76 -20.20
CA ARG A 429 31.28 1.90 -20.86
C ARG A 429 31.63 0.73 -21.77
N LYS A 430 31.28 -0.51 -21.39
CA LYS A 430 31.44 -1.66 -22.30
C LYS A 430 30.56 -1.54 -23.55
N GLY A 431 29.35 -0.97 -23.42
CA GLY A 431 28.50 -0.65 -24.56
C GLY A 431 29.11 0.37 -25.53
N ALA A 432 29.90 1.33 -25.03
CA ALA A 432 30.46 2.43 -25.82
C ALA A 432 31.85 2.18 -26.42
N LEU A 433 32.74 1.43 -25.75
CA LEU A 433 34.14 1.24 -26.16
C LEU A 433 34.42 -0.10 -26.87
N GLU A 434 33.60 -1.15 -26.68
CA GLU A 434 33.80 -2.47 -27.31
C GLU A 434 32.97 -2.68 -28.59
N GLY A 435 32.15 -1.70 -29.00
CA GLY A 435 31.27 -1.83 -30.17
C GLY A 435 30.24 -2.95 -29.99
N MET A 436 29.06 -2.63 -29.43
CA MET A 436 27.92 -3.56 -29.30
C MET A 436 28.32 -5.03 -29.00
N SER A 437 29.18 -5.29 -28.01
CA SER A 437 29.45 -6.68 -27.59
C SER A 437 28.19 -7.22 -26.92
N LEU A 438 27.32 -7.82 -27.74
CA LEU A 438 26.12 -8.50 -27.31
C LEU A 438 26.49 -9.58 -26.30
N PRO A 439 25.62 -9.91 -25.33
CA PRO A 439 25.87 -11.03 -24.44
C PRO A 439 26.19 -12.27 -25.26
N GLY A 440 27.27 -13.01 -24.94
CA GLY A 440 27.71 -14.16 -25.75
C GLY A 440 26.65 -15.27 -25.88
N LYS A 441 25.64 -15.28 -25.00
CA LYS A 441 24.49 -16.19 -25.03
C LYS A 441 23.31 -15.68 -25.87
N LEU A 442 23.25 -14.39 -26.15
CA LEU A 442 22.20 -13.80 -26.98
C LEU A 442 22.39 -14.27 -28.43
N ALA A 443 21.39 -14.97 -28.95
CA ALA A 443 21.26 -15.13 -30.38
C ALA A 443 20.48 -13.91 -30.90
N ASP A 444 21.14 -12.95 -31.54
CA ASP A 444 20.46 -11.73 -32.04
C ASP A 444 19.68 -11.98 -33.34
N CYS A 445 18.79 -11.05 -33.70
CA CYS A 445 18.11 -11.00 -34.99
C CYS A 445 18.88 -10.15 -36.02
N GLN A 446 18.56 -10.31 -37.30
CA GLN A 446 19.20 -9.54 -38.37
C GLN A 446 18.67 -8.11 -38.47
N SER A 447 17.38 -7.89 -38.19
CA SER A 447 16.79 -6.56 -38.19
C SER A 447 17.41 -5.67 -37.11
N LYS A 448 17.52 -4.38 -37.42
CA LYS A 448 17.91 -3.32 -36.50
C LYS A 448 16.75 -2.40 -36.13
N SER A 449 15.56 -2.65 -36.69
CA SER A 449 14.35 -1.90 -36.37
C SER A 449 13.70 -2.50 -35.13
N ALA A 450 13.66 -1.73 -34.03
CA ALA A 450 13.08 -2.18 -32.77
C ALA A 450 11.59 -2.53 -32.90
N ALA A 451 10.87 -1.86 -33.80
CA ALA A 451 9.43 -2.03 -34.00
C ALA A 451 9.03 -3.40 -34.55
N GLU A 452 9.87 -4.04 -35.36
CA GLU A 452 9.60 -5.38 -35.89
C GLU A 452 10.39 -6.48 -35.15
N SER A 453 11.32 -6.09 -34.27
CA SER A 453 12.20 -7.05 -33.60
C SER A 453 11.61 -7.52 -32.28
N GLU A 454 11.78 -8.81 -32.00
CA GLU A 454 11.22 -9.51 -30.84
C GLU A 454 12.35 -10.19 -30.07
N LEU A 455 12.29 -10.19 -28.73
CA LEU A 455 13.23 -10.90 -27.87
C LEU A 455 12.50 -11.97 -27.08
N PHE A 456 12.83 -13.24 -27.32
CA PHE A 456 12.39 -14.37 -26.52
C PHE A 456 13.36 -14.60 -25.36
N ILE A 457 12.86 -14.45 -24.13
CA ILE A 457 13.58 -14.74 -22.89
C ILE A 457 13.16 -16.16 -22.47
N VAL A 458 14.06 -17.12 -22.61
CA VAL A 458 13.76 -18.56 -22.46
C VAL A 458 14.46 -19.18 -21.26
N GLU A 459 13.82 -20.19 -20.68
CA GLU A 459 14.35 -20.95 -19.55
C GLU A 459 15.36 -22.02 -20.01
N GLY A 460 16.62 -21.85 -19.60
CA GLY A 460 17.69 -22.81 -19.86
C GLY A 460 18.22 -22.84 -21.30
N ASP A 461 19.33 -23.55 -21.48
CA ASP A 461 19.94 -23.70 -22.81
C ASP A 461 19.21 -24.70 -23.70
N SER A 462 18.44 -25.62 -23.11
CA SER A 462 17.67 -26.63 -23.87
C SER A 462 16.57 -25.95 -24.70
N ALA A 463 15.65 -25.24 -24.03
CA ALA A 463 14.65 -24.42 -24.72
C ALA A 463 15.31 -23.33 -25.58
N GLY A 464 16.44 -22.75 -25.12
CA GLY A 464 17.26 -21.83 -25.91
C GLY A 464 17.79 -22.42 -27.23
N GLY A 465 18.17 -23.69 -27.24
CA GLY A 465 18.60 -24.42 -28.44
C GLY A 465 17.46 -24.57 -29.45
N SER A 466 16.33 -25.12 -29.01
CA SER A 466 15.13 -25.31 -29.85
C SER A 466 14.61 -23.97 -30.39
N ALA A 467 14.49 -22.95 -29.53
CA ALA A 467 14.05 -21.61 -29.93
C ALA A 467 15.02 -20.96 -30.93
N LYS A 468 16.34 -21.10 -30.73
CA LYS A 468 17.34 -20.57 -31.67
C LYS A 468 17.26 -21.22 -33.05
N MET A 469 16.92 -22.52 -33.11
CA MET A 469 16.78 -23.26 -34.36
C MET A 469 15.46 -22.94 -35.07
N GLY A 470 14.35 -22.84 -34.36
CA GLY A 470 13.01 -22.65 -34.93
C GLY A 470 12.60 -21.21 -35.25
N ARG A 471 13.29 -20.21 -34.70
CA ARG A 471 12.94 -18.78 -34.88
C ARG A 471 13.05 -18.27 -36.32
N ASP A 472 12.33 -17.18 -36.60
CA ASP A 472 12.65 -16.29 -37.72
C ASP A 472 13.88 -15.44 -37.35
N ARG A 473 15.04 -15.79 -37.92
CA ARG A 473 16.32 -15.10 -37.66
C ARG A 473 16.30 -13.64 -38.11
N ARG A 474 15.36 -13.23 -38.96
CA ARG A 474 15.24 -11.84 -39.42
C ARG A 474 14.78 -10.93 -38.29
N THR A 475 13.78 -11.34 -37.51
CA THR A 475 13.09 -10.49 -36.53
C THR A 475 13.18 -10.98 -35.10
N GLN A 476 13.50 -12.25 -34.85
CA GLN A 476 13.43 -12.84 -33.51
C GLN A 476 14.83 -13.09 -32.93
N ALA A 477 15.10 -12.47 -31.80
CA ALA A 477 16.24 -12.71 -30.93
C ALA A 477 15.86 -13.71 -29.81
N VAL A 478 16.84 -14.48 -29.31
CA VAL A 478 16.65 -15.46 -28.23
C VAL A 478 17.72 -15.26 -27.17
N LEU A 479 17.31 -15.06 -25.92
CA LEU A 479 18.17 -14.93 -24.75
C LEU A 479 17.84 -16.06 -23.75
N PRO A 480 18.66 -17.11 -23.67
CA PRO A 480 18.51 -18.14 -22.66
C PRO A 480 19.01 -17.67 -21.30
N LEU A 481 18.20 -17.89 -20.26
CA LEU A 481 18.55 -17.64 -18.87
C LEU A 481 18.81 -18.95 -18.13
N ARG A 482 19.92 -19.04 -17.39
CA ARG A 482 20.25 -20.24 -16.60
C ARG A 482 19.92 -20.05 -15.14
N GLY A 483 19.22 -21.04 -14.57
CA GLY A 483 18.85 -21.08 -13.16
C GLY A 483 17.84 -19.99 -12.78
N LYS A 484 17.50 -19.93 -11.50
CA LYS A 484 16.55 -18.95 -10.97
C LYS A 484 17.20 -17.57 -10.95
N ILE A 485 16.45 -16.57 -11.42
CA ILE A 485 16.89 -15.18 -11.41
C ILE A 485 16.95 -14.68 -9.96
N LEU A 486 17.88 -13.76 -9.67
CA LEU A 486 17.95 -13.12 -8.37
C LEU A 486 16.66 -12.34 -8.10
N ASN A 487 16.02 -12.58 -6.95
CA ASN A 487 14.89 -11.78 -6.50
C ASN A 487 15.36 -10.34 -6.21
N VAL A 488 14.97 -9.40 -7.08
CA VAL A 488 15.39 -8.00 -7.00
C VAL A 488 14.66 -7.19 -5.96
N GLU A 489 13.49 -7.65 -5.50
CA GLU A 489 12.75 -7.01 -4.41
C GLU A 489 13.59 -6.89 -3.13
N ARG A 490 14.45 -7.90 -2.91
CA ARG A 490 15.31 -8.02 -1.73
C ARG A 490 16.77 -7.70 -2.01
N ALA A 491 17.11 -7.39 -3.27
CA ALA A 491 18.48 -7.23 -3.69
C ALA A 491 18.76 -5.80 -4.11
N ARG A 492 19.86 -5.26 -3.58
CA ARG A 492 20.37 -3.96 -4.01
C ARG A 492 20.83 -3.98 -5.47
N ILE A 493 20.85 -2.80 -6.10
CA ILE A 493 21.21 -2.64 -7.51
C ILE A 493 22.62 -3.17 -7.83
N ASP A 494 23.58 -3.07 -6.92
CA ASP A 494 24.93 -3.60 -7.11
C ASP A 494 24.94 -5.15 -7.19
N LYS A 495 24.23 -5.82 -6.26
CA LYS A 495 24.05 -7.28 -6.30
C LYS A 495 23.26 -7.72 -7.53
N MET A 496 22.25 -6.95 -7.91
CA MET A 496 21.47 -7.17 -9.12
C MET A 496 22.35 -7.10 -10.37
N LEU A 497 23.18 -6.07 -10.51
CA LEU A 497 24.07 -5.89 -11.66
C LEU A 497 25.28 -6.84 -11.67
N ALA A 498 25.63 -7.41 -10.50
CA ALA A 498 26.60 -8.49 -10.41
C ALA A 498 26.05 -9.83 -10.94
N SER A 499 24.72 -10.00 -10.98
CA SER A 499 24.09 -11.19 -11.58
C SER A 499 24.31 -11.21 -13.09
N GLU A 500 24.94 -12.27 -13.59
CA GLU A 500 25.20 -12.46 -15.02
C GLU A 500 23.89 -12.45 -15.83
N GLN A 501 22.82 -13.08 -15.33
CA GLN A 501 21.54 -13.17 -16.02
C GLN A 501 20.90 -11.79 -16.21
N ILE A 502 20.86 -11.00 -15.14
CA ILE A 502 20.25 -9.66 -15.19
C ILE A 502 21.12 -8.73 -16.03
N LYS A 503 22.45 -8.79 -15.86
CA LYS A 503 23.39 -8.03 -16.69
C LYS A 503 23.22 -8.34 -18.17
N ASN A 504 23.13 -9.61 -18.54
CA ASN A 504 22.91 -10.03 -19.93
C ASN A 504 21.59 -9.49 -20.47
N LEU A 505 20.51 -9.53 -19.67
CA LEU A 505 19.23 -8.95 -20.04
C LEU A 505 19.33 -7.43 -20.25
N VAL A 506 19.92 -6.67 -19.32
CA VAL A 506 20.08 -5.21 -19.47
C VAL A 506 20.88 -4.85 -20.74
N VAL A 507 21.97 -5.58 -21.01
CA VAL A 507 22.78 -5.36 -22.22
C VAL A 507 21.99 -5.75 -23.49
N ALA A 508 21.16 -6.79 -23.42
CA ALA A 508 20.29 -7.19 -24.52
C ALA A 508 19.15 -6.17 -24.77
N LEU A 509 18.61 -5.52 -23.74
CA LEU A 509 17.59 -4.49 -23.93
C LEU A 509 18.17 -3.21 -24.53
N GLY A 510 19.39 -2.84 -24.14
CA GLY A 510 20.07 -1.63 -24.62
C GLY A 510 19.64 -0.33 -23.94
N THR A 511 18.67 -0.41 -23.02
CA THR A 511 18.01 0.72 -22.36
C THR A 511 18.71 1.24 -21.11
N ALA A 512 19.82 0.61 -20.68
CA ALA A 512 20.41 0.83 -19.35
C ALA A 512 19.40 0.52 -18.21
N ILE A 513 19.59 1.07 -17.00
CA ILE A 513 18.74 0.72 -15.84
C ILE A 513 18.71 1.84 -14.78
N GLY A 514 17.58 1.97 -14.09
CA GLY A 514 17.42 2.93 -12.99
C GLY A 514 17.38 4.37 -13.47
N ASP A 515 18.16 5.25 -12.84
CA ASP A 515 18.24 6.70 -13.12
C ASP A 515 18.80 7.05 -14.50
N VAL A 516 19.48 6.12 -15.16
CA VAL A 516 20.04 6.28 -16.52
C VAL A 516 19.24 5.50 -17.57
N PHE A 517 18.07 4.96 -17.19
CA PHE A 517 17.20 4.24 -18.11
C PHE A 517 16.70 5.16 -19.23
N ASP A 518 16.75 4.66 -20.46
CA ASP A 518 16.30 5.35 -21.66
C ASP A 518 15.58 4.36 -22.58
N GLU A 519 14.25 4.48 -22.64
CA GLU A 519 13.39 3.65 -23.47
C GLU A 519 13.65 3.82 -24.97
N SER A 520 14.10 5.00 -25.43
CA SER A 520 14.35 5.26 -26.86
C SER A 520 15.47 4.38 -27.44
N ARG A 521 16.30 3.81 -26.57
CA ARG A 521 17.40 2.90 -26.91
C ARG A 521 16.99 1.44 -26.92
N LEU A 522 15.73 1.14 -26.64
CA LEU A 522 15.19 -0.22 -26.64
C LEU A 522 15.35 -0.86 -28.03
N ARG A 523 15.87 -2.08 -28.05
CA ARG A 523 16.17 -2.80 -29.31
C ARG A 523 15.05 -3.69 -29.81
N TYR A 524 14.08 -4.02 -28.96
CA TYR A 524 12.99 -4.94 -29.27
C TYR A 524 11.70 -4.40 -28.64
N HIS A 525 10.69 -4.07 -29.45
CA HIS A 525 9.39 -3.60 -28.96
C HIS A 525 8.49 -4.76 -28.48
N LYS A 526 8.91 -6.01 -28.65
CA LYS A 526 8.25 -7.16 -28.03
C LYS A 526 9.25 -7.99 -27.24
N LEU A 527 9.10 -7.96 -25.93
CA LEU A 527 9.86 -8.75 -24.97
C LEU A 527 8.97 -9.90 -24.49
N ILE A 528 9.25 -11.11 -24.95
CA ILE A 528 8.41 -12.29 -24.76
C ILE A 528 9.06 -13.20 -23.73
N ILE A 529 8.41 -13.34 -22.57
CA ILE A 529 8.79 -14.30 -21.53
C ILE A 529 8.24 -15.67 -21.91
N ALA A 530 9.13 -16.59 -22.24
CA ALA A 530 8.81 -17.97 -22.63
C ALA A 530 9.43 -18.93 -21.62
N THR A 531 8.69 -19.17 -20.54
CA THR A 531 9.05 -20.11 -19.46
C THR A 531 8.23 -21.39 -19.58
N ASP A 532 8.69 -22.45 -18.93
CA ASP A 532 8.00 -23.72 -18.91
C ASP A 532 6.66 -23.63 -18.15
N ALA A 533 5.76 -24.57 -18.44
CA ALA A 533 4.41 -24.63 -17.88
C ALA A 533 4.37 -25.38 -16.54
N ASP A 534 5.44 -25.27 -15.75
CA ASP A 534 5.60 -25.94 -14.46
C ASP A 534 5.78 -24.92 -13.32
N VAL A 535 6.05 -25.44 -12.12
CA VAL A 535 6.24 -24.61 -10.91
C VAL A 535 7.51 -23.75 -10.97
N ASP A 536 8.55 -24.20 -11.66
CA ASP A 536 9.82 -23.48 -11.77
C ASP A 536 9.74 -22.36 -12.82
N GLY A 537 9.11 -22.61 -13.96
CA GLY A 537 8.78 -21.62 -14.97
C GLY A 537 7.84 -20.54 -14.44
N ALA A 538 6.82 -20.90 -13.66
CA ALA A 538 5.98 -19.94 -12.96
C ALA A 538 6.78 -19.04 -12.00
N HIS A 539 7.75 -19.61 -11.28
CA HIS A 539 8.62 -18.86 -10.38
C HIS A 539 9.56 -17.91 -11.14
N ILE A 540 10.19 -18.36 -12.23
CA ILE A 540 11.03 -17.51 -13.08
C ILE A 540 10.22 -16.37 -13.69
N ARG A 541 9.00 -16.65 -14.15
CA ARG A 541 8.07 -15.64 -14.66
C ARG A 541 7.80 -14.58 -13.60
N THR A 542 7.49 -14.96 -12.36
CA THR A 542 7.28 -14.00 -11.26
C THR A 542 8.53 -13.15 -10.98
N LEU A 543 9.72 -13.76 -11.00
CA LEU A 543 10.99 -13.02 -10.81
C LEU A 543 11.24 -12.01 -11.93
N LEU A 544 10.98 -12.37 -13.19
CA LEU A 544 11.09 -11.47 -14.34
C LEU A 544 10.08 -10.33 -14.27
N LEU A 545 8.81 -10.62 -13.94
CA LEU A 545 7.78 -9.60 -13.78
C LEU A 545 8.14 -8.63 -12.65
N THR A 546 8.69 -9.12 -11.54
CA THR A 546 9.20 -8.28 -10.45
C THR A 546 10.32 -7.35 -10.95
N LEU A 547 11.27 -7.89 -11.72
CA LEU A 547 12.34 -7.10 -12.32
C LEU A 547 11.81 -6.02 -13.28
N PHE A 548 10.89 -6.38 -14.17
CA PHE A 548 10.31 -5.42 -15.11
C PHE A 548 9.50 -4.35 -14.37
N PHE A 549 8.72 -4.73 -13.37
CA PHE A 549 7.91 -3.78 -12.58
C PHE A 549 8.78 -2.81 -11.78
N ARG A 550 9.84 -3.29 -11.11
CA ARG A 550 10.68 -2.47 -10.23
C ARG A 550 11.69 -1.60 -10.97
N HIS A 551 12.19 -2.05 -12.12
CA HIS A 551 13.33 -1.41 -12.78
C HIS A 551 13.12 -1.03 -14.25
N PHE A 552 12.05 -1.50 -14.87
CA PHE A 552 11.72 -1.26 -16.27
C PHE A 552 10.24 -0.94 -16.49
N ARG A 553 9.61 -0.28 -15.50
CA ARG A 553 8.18 0.04 -15.50
C ARG A 553 7.69 0.68 -16.81
N PRO A 554 8.42 1.64 -17.42
CA PRO A 554 8.02 2.22 -18.70
C PRO A 554 7.81 1.18 -19.82
N LEU A 555 8.55 0.06 -19.81
CA LEU A 555 8.38 -1.00 -20.81
C LEU A 555 7.05 -1.75 -20.66
N ILE A 556 6.52 -1.83 -19.43
CA ILE A 556 5.19 -2.40 -19.17
C ILE A 556 4.12 -1.39 -19.59
N ASP A 557 4.29 -0.11 -19.22
CA ASP A 557 3.33 0.94 -19.52
C ASP A 557 3.21 1.19 -21.05
N SER A 558 4.31 1.04 -21.80
CA SER A 558 4.34 1.07 -23.27
C SER A 558 3.85 -0.23 -23.92
N GLY A 559 3.49 -1.26 -23.14
CA GLY A 559 2.92 -2.51 -23.60
C GLY A 559 3.92 -3.44 -24.30
N TYR A 560 5.22 -3.35 -24.01
CA TYR A 560 6.25 -4.15 -24.68
C TYR A 560 6.50 -5.53 -24.05
N ILE A 561 5.93 -5.82 -22.87
CA ILE A 561 6.12 -7.09 -22.17
C ILE A 561 4.99 -8.08 -22.49
N TYR A 562 5.37 -9.28 -22.90
CA TYR A 562 4.46 -10.37 -23.25
C TYR A 562 4.86 -11.68 -22.58
N ILE A 563 3.91 -12.57 -22.36
CA ILE A 563 4.12 -13.94 -21.89
C ILE A 563 3.67 -14.90 -22.99
N ALA A 564 4.53 -15.82 -23.39
CA ALA A 564 4.19 -16.86 -24.35
C ALA A 564 3.18 -17.86 -23.75
N GLN A 565 2.28 -18.39 -24.58
CA GLN A 565 1.35 -19.44 -24.19
C GLN A 565 1.60 -20.67 -25.07
N PRO A 566 2.53 -21.56 -24.68
CA PRO A 566 2.70 -22.83 -25.38
C PRO A 566 1.48 -23.76 -25.14
N PRO A 567 1.20 -24.70 -26.05
CA PRO A 567 0.15 -25.69 -25.86
C PRO A 567 0.50 -26.66 -24.72
N LEU A 568 -0.54 -27.11 -24.00
CA LEU A 568 -0.42 -28.09 -22.93
C LEU A 568 -0.36 -29.52 -23.47
N TYR A 569 -1.03 -29.78 -24.60
CA TYR A 569 -1.15 -31.11 -25.17
C TYR A 569 -0.87 -31.14 -26.67
N LYS A 570 -0.24 -32.22 -27.12
CA LYS A 570 -0.18 -32.67 -28.51
C LYS A 570 -1.05 -33.92 -28.65
N ILE A 571 -2.00 -33.87 -29.56
CA ILE A 571 -2.97 -34.93 -29.83
C ILE A 571 -2.70 -35.44 -31.24
N GLN A 572 -2.28 -36.69 -31.35
CA GLN A 572 -1.94 -37.32 -32.62
C GLN A 572 -3.01 -38.34 -33.01
N LYS A 573 -3.65 -38.12 -34.17
CA LYS A 573 -4.67 -38.98 -34.77
C LYS A 573 -4.16 -39.49 -36.11
N GLY A 574 -3.56 -40.68 -36.12
CA GLY A 574 -2.91 -41.22 -37.32
C GLY A 574 -1.72 -40.34 -37.76
N LYS A 575 -1.82 -39.69 -38.93
CA LYS A 575 -0.78 -38.80 -39.47
C LYS A 575 -0.99 -37.32 -39.09
N GLU A 576 -2.13 -36.95 -38.53
CA GLU A 576 -2.46 -35.57 -38.18
C GLU A 576 -2.12 -35.30 -36.71
N ALA A 577 -1.49 -34.16 -36.45
CA ALA A 577 -1.18 -33.65 -35.11
C ALA A 577 -1.98 -32.38 -34.84
N HIS A 578 -2.64 -32.32 -33.69
CA HIS A 578 -3.37 -31.16 -33.19
C HIS A 578 -2.80 -30.73 -31.84
N TYR A 579 -2.87 -29.45 -31.54
CA TYR A 579 -2.39 -28.89 -30.28
C TYR A 579 -3.55 -28.31 -29.49
N ALA A 580 -3.57 -28.56 -28.18
CA ALA A 580 -4.56 -28.00 -27.26
C ALA A 580 -3.88 -27.18 -26.16
N TYR A 581 -4.43 -26.00 -25.88
CA TYR A 581 -3.93 -25.04 -24.89
C TYR A 581 -4.69 -25.11 -23.56
N THR A 582 -5.83 -25.82 -23.54
CA THR A 582 -6.65 -26.03 -22.34
C THR A 582 -7.15 -27.47 -22.28
N ASP A 583 -7.53 -27.93 -21.08
CA ASP A 583 -8.18 -29.23 -20.91
C ASP A 583 -9.50 -29.30 -21.70
N ALA A 584 -10.27 -28.21 -21.74
CA ALA A 584 -11.50 -28.13 -22.52
C ALA A 584 -11.25 -28.35 -24.02
N GLU A 585 -10.19 -27.76 -24.58
CA GLU A 585 -9.77 -27.99 -25.96
C GLU A 585 -9.31 -29.44 -26.19
N LYS A 586 -8.58 -30.03 -25.22
CA LYS A 586 -8.22 -31.46 -25.27
C LYS A 586 -9.48 -32.31 -25.38
N PHE A 587 -10.46 -32.12 -24.48
CA PHE A 587 -11.70 -32.90 -24.47
C PHE A 587 -12.52 -32.70 -25.75
N ALA A 588 -12.62 -31.47 -26.26
CA ALA A 588 -13.30 -31.18 -27.53
C ALA A 588 -12.64 -31.88 -28.73
N LEU A 589 -11.31 -31.97 -28.74
CA LEU A 589 -10.56 -32.63 -29.82
C LEU A 589 -10.62 -34.16 -29.72
N VAL A 590 -10.70 -34.73 -28.52
CA VAL A 590 -10.58 -36.19 -28.28
C VAL A 590 -11.95 -36.89 -28.23
N GLY A 591 -13.01 -36.20 -27.79
CA GLY A 591 -14.36 -36.75 -27.56
C GLY A 591 -14.44 -37.57 -26.26
N GLU A 592 -15.57 -37.48 -25.53
CA GLU A 592 -15.76 -38.04 -24.18
C GLU A 592 -15.58 -39.58 -24.05
N GLU A 593 -15.53 -40.34 -25.16
CA GLU A 593 -15.55 -41.82 -25.16
C GLU A 593 -14.33 -42.52 -25.80
N SER A 594 -13.19 -41.86 -26.00
CA SER A 594 -12.01 -42.53 -26.58
C SER A 594 -11.06 -43.12 -25.53
N THR A 595 -10.62 -44.36 -25.74
CA THR A 595 -9.65 -45.07 -24.90
C THR A 595 -8.28 -44.37 -24.97
N GLU A 596 -7.87 -43.74 -23.86
CA GLU A 596 -6.59 -43.04 -23.70
C GLU A 596 -5.44 -44.05 -23.48
N GLU A 597 -4.33 -43.90 -24.22
CA GLU A 597 -3.02 -44.46 -23.86
C GLU A 597 -2.04 -43.27 -23.71
N GLU A 598 -1.60 -42.99 -22.48
CA GLU A 598 -0.55 -42.00 -22.19
C GLU A 598 0.82 -42.54 -22.64
N MET A 599 1.58 -41.72 -23.37
CA MET A 599 2.99 -42.01 -23.67
C MET A 599 3.91 -41.36 -22.64
N GLU A 600 4.79 -42.15 -22.04
CA GLU A 600 5.99 -41.63 -21.37
C GLU A 600 7.01 -41.12 -22.42
N PRO A 601 7.80 -40.08 -22.12
CA PRO A 601 8.74 -39.49 -23.07
C PRO A 601 9.84 -40.48 -23.45
N GLU A 602 9.94 -40.83 -24.74
CA GLU A 602 10.99 -41.71 -25.27
C GLU A 602 12.36 -41.00 -25.25
N ALA A 603 13.31 -41.56 -24.50
CA ALA A 603 14.73 -41.29 -24.68
C ALA A 603 15.22 -42.04 -25.93
N ALA A 604 15.88 -41.33 -26.84
CA ALA A 604 16.36 -41.85 -28.11
C ALA A 604 17.35 -43.02 -27.95
N THR A 605 17.00 -44.22 -28.41
CA THR A 605 17.94 -45.29 -28.76
C THR A 605 17.47 -46.10 -29.96
N ASP A 606 18.43 -46.41 -30.83
CA ASP A 606 18.35 -47.02 -32.16
C ASP A 606 17.90 -48.50 -32.18
N GLY A 607 17.12 -48.84 -33.21
CA GLY A 607 17.17 -50.07 -34.02
C GLY A 607 16.97 -51.46 -33.39
N THR A 608 15.92 -52.18 -33.79
CA THR A 608 15.99 -53.41 -34.63
C THR A 608 14.60 -53.98 -34.90
N GLU A 609 14.40 -54.43 -36.14
CA GLU A 609 13.20 -55.11 -36.65
C GLU A 609 13.08 -56.53 -36.09
N ASP A 610 11.86 -56.98 -35.78
CA ASP A 610 11.47 -58.35 -36.06
C ASP A 610 9.95 -58.55 -36.17
N SER A 611 9.59 -59.72 -36.69
CA SER A 611 8.52 -59.97 -37.65
C SER A 611 7.28 -60.72 -37.11
N ASN A 612 6.19 -60.61 -37.89
CA ASN A 612 5.08 -61.56 -38.11
C ASN A 612 3.78 -61.62 -37.26
N GLU A 613 2.69 -61.73 -38.05
CA GLU A 613 1.43 -62.49 -37.90
C GLU A 613 0.08 -61.81 -37.53
N GLU A 614 -0.69 -61.58 -38.61
CA GLU A 614 -2.09 -61.91 -38.93
C GLU A 614 -3.30 -61.71 -37.96
N VAL A 615 -4.21 -60.86 -38.48
CA VAL A 615 -5.69 -60.96 -38.59
C VAL A 615 -6.56 -60.98 -37.33
N ALA A 616 -7.27 -59.86 -37.11
CA ALA A 616 -8.68 -59.87 -36.70
C ALA A 616 -9.36 -58.53 -37.07
N THR A 617 -10.32 -58.60 -37.99
CA THR A 617 -11.21 -57.50 -38.41
C THR A 617 -12.18 -57.12 -37.29
N THR A 618 -11.88 -56.01 -36.62
CA THR A 618 -12.88 -55.15 -35.95
C THR A 618 -12.51 -53.71 -36.30
N LYS A 619 -13.48 -52.89 -36.71
CA LYS A 619 -13.26 -51.45 -36.93
C LYS A 619 -12.83 -50.81 -35.61
N LYS A 620 -11.52 -50.82 -35.32
CA LYS A 620 -10.93 -50.09 -34.20
C LYS A 620 -11.15 -48.60 -34.45
N ALA A 621 -11.72 -47.91 -33.47
CA ALA A 621 -11.69 -46.45 -33.41
C ALA A 621 -10.24 -45.97 -33.62
N PRO A 622 -10.01 -44.84 -34.32
CA PRO A 622 -8.66 -44.36 -34.59
C PRO A 622 -7.91 -44.17 -33.25
N LYS A 623 -6.76 -44.85 -33.11
CA LYS A 623 -5.94 -44.79 -31.90
C LYS A 623 -5.42 -43.36 -31.73
N VAL A 624 -5.91 -42.64 -30.72
CA VAL A 624 -5.51 -41.26 -30.40
C VAL A 624 -4.37 -41.32 -29.40
N ARG A 625 -3.22 -40.72 -29.72
CA ARG A 625 -2.10 -40.58 -28.78
C ARG A 625 -2.06 -39.16 -28.24
N ILE A 626 -1.93 -39.01 -26.93
CA ILE A 626 -1.89 -37.70 -26.28
C ILE A 626 -0.56 -37.58 -25.54
N GLN A 627 0.19 -36.53 -25.86
CA GLN A 627 1.41 -36.15 -25.16
C GLN A 627 1.13 -34.84 -24.43
N ARG A 628 1.40 -34.79 -23.13
CA ARG A 628 1.37 -33.55 -22.34
C ARG A 628 2.77 -32.95 -22.31
N TYR A 629 2.90 -31.68 -22.71
CA TYR A 629 4.17 -30.97 -22.61
C TYR A 629 4.40 -30.50 -21.18
N LYS A 630 5.57 -30.79 -20.62
CA LYS A 630 5.98 -30.27 -19.31
C LYS A 630 6.91 -29.06 -19.42
N GLY A 631 7.65 -28.96 -20.52
CA GLY A 631 8.53 -27.83 -20.79
C GLY A 631 8.74 -27.57 -22.28
N LEU A 632 9.18 -26.35 -22.61
CA LEU A 632 9.46 -25.90 -23.97
C LEU A 632 10.61 -26.69 -24.61
N GLY A 633 11.51 -27.27 -23.81
CA GLY A 633 12.60 -28.12 -24.27
C GLY A 633 12.16 -29.49 -24.81
N GLU A 634 10.93 -29.92 -24.53
CA GLU A 634 10.36 -31.18 -25.05
C GLU A 634 9.84 -31.04 -26.48
N MET A 635 9.68 -29.81 -26.96
CA MET A 635 9.28 -29.51 -28.33
C MET A 635 10.49 -29.47 -29.25
N ASN A 636 10.33 -30.06 -30.44
CA ASN A 636 11.31 -29.84 -31.50
C ASN A 636 11.17 -28.41 -32.07
N ALA A 637 12.13 -27.99 -32.90
CA ALA A 637 12.19 -26.63 -33.42
C ALA A 637 10.99 -26.25 -34.31
N GLU A 638 10.42 -27.21 -35.05
CA GLU A 638 9.25 -26.98 -35.92
C GLU A 638 7.98 -26.84 -35.08
N GLU A 639 7.78 -27.71 -34.09
CA GLU A 639 6.65 -27.66 -33.16
C GLU A 639 6.62 -26.34 -32.39
N LEU A 640 7.79 -25.91 -31.88
CA LEU A 640 7.91 -24.66 -31.13
C LEU A 640 7.62 -23.44 -32.03
N TRP A 641 8.06 -23.49 -33.29
CA TRP A 641 7.73 -22.46 -34.27
C TRP A 641 6.24 -22.39 -34.54
N GLU A 642 5.62 -23.50 -34.94
CA GLU A 642 4.22 -23.54 -35.38
C GLU A 642 3.24 -23.12 -34.27
N THR A 643 3.55 -23.45 -33.02
CA THR A 643 2.66 -23.25 -31.88
C THR A 643 2.91 -21.95 -31.13
N THR A 644 4.19 -21.62 -30.86
CA THR A 644 4.53 -20.62 -29.83
C THR A 644 5.28 -19.41 -30.39
N MET A 645 6.08 -19.57 -31.45
CA MET A 645 6.92 -18.48 -31.97
C MET A 645 6.38 -17.80 -33.23
N ASN A 646 5.64 -18.51 -34.08
CA ASN A 646 5.12 -17.99 -35.34
C ASN A 646 4.07 -16.90 -35.09
N PRO A 647 4.30 -15.63 -35.54
CA PRO A 647 3.35 -14.54 -35.36
C PRO A 647 1.95 -14.79 -35.94
N ALA A 648 1.82 -15.68 -36.92
CA ALA A 648 0.53 -16.02 -37.54
C ALA A 648 -0.38 -16.89 -36.67
N ASN A 649 0.22 -17.73 -35.80
CA ASN A 649 -0.51 -18.78 -35.08
C ASN A 649 -0.43 -18.66 -33.55
N ARG A 650 0.59 -17.98 -33.03
CA ARG A 650 0.87 -17.93 -31.59
C ARG A 650 -0.14 -17.07 -30.82
N VAL A 651 -0.30 -17.40 -29.54
CA VAL A 651 -1.03 -16.57 -28.58
C VAL A 651 -0.04 -15.99 -27.56
N LEU A 652 -0.08 -14.67 -27.37
CA LEU A 652 0.70 -13.97 -26.38
C LEU A 652 -0.22 -13.25 -25.39
N LYS A 653 0.12 -13.30 -24.10
CA LYS A 653 -0.52 -12.46 -23.08
C LYS A 653 0.30 -11.19 -22.90
N GLN A 654 -0.26 -10.04 -23.23
CA GLN A 654 0.36 -8.74 -22.95
C GLN A 654 0.23 -8.42 -21.47
N VAL A 655 1.31 -7.97 -20.85
CA VAL A 655 1.33 -7.58 -19.43
C VAL A 655 1.03 -6.10 -19.34
N ASN A 656 0.03 -5.74 -18.54
CA ASN A 656 -0.36 -4.37 -18.23
C ASN A 656 -0.40 -4.17 -16.71
N VAL A 657 -0.41 -2.91 -16.26
CA VAL A 657 -0.64 -2.56 -14.85
C VAL A 657 -1.86 -1.65 -14.76
N ASP A 658 -2.97 -2.20 -14.27
CA ASP A 658 -4.22 -1.46 -14.10
C ASP A 658 -4.18 -0.55 -12.85
N ASP A 659 -3.67 -1.08 -11.73
CA ASP A 659 -3.43 -0.33 -10.49
C ASP A 659 -1.98 -0.52 -10.04
N ALA A 660 -1.22 0.58 -10.07
CA ALA A 660 0.18 0.59 -9.72
C ALA A 660 0.42 0.36 -8.21
N GLU A 661 -0.47 0.86 -7.34
CA GLU A 661 -0.35 0.73 -5.89
C GLU A 661 -0.74 -0.66 -5.39
N GLU A 662 -1.76 -1.26 -6.01
CA GLU A 662 -2.13 -2.64 -5.72
C GLU A 662 -1.04 -3.60 -6.19
N ALA A 663 -0.54 -3.43 -7.42
CA ALA A 663 0.57 -4.23 -7.93
C ALA A 663 1.81 -4.11 -7.03
N ASP A 664 2.14 -2.91 -6.57
CA ASP A 664 3.25 -2.65 -5.65
C ASP A 664 3.12 -3.43 -4.33
N ARG A 665 1.93 -3.38 -3.72
CA ARG A 665 1.60 -4.12 -2.49
C ARG A 665 1.70 -5.62 -2.68
N VAL A 666 1.25 -6.14 -3.82
CA VAL A 666 1.33 -7.57 -4.16
C VAL A 666 2.79 -8.01 -4.31
N PHE A 667 3.61 -7.25 -5.03
CA PHE A 667 5.05 -7.56 -5.16
C PHE A 667 5.77 -7.49 -3.81
N ASP A 668 5.52 -6.49 -2.98
CA ASP A 668 6.13 -6.40 -1.65
C ASP A 668 5.72 -7.59 -0.75
N THR A 669 4.44 -7.97 -0.78
CA THR A 669 3.93 -9.12 -0.01
C THR A 669 4.55 -10.43 -0.47
N LEU A 670 4.59 -10.68 -1.79
CA LEU A 670 5.04 -11.96 -2.35
C LEU A 670 6.56 -12.08 -2.41
N MET A 671 7.26 -10.99 -2.70
CA MET A 671 8.68 -10.98 -3.04
C MET A 671 9.55 -10.28 -1.98
N GLY A 672 8.97 -9.49 -1.07
CA GLY A 672 9.66 -8.67 -0.07
C GLY A 672 10.31 -9.45 1.08
N THR A 673 10.48 -8.83 2.24
CA THR A 673 11.14 -9.46 3.41
C THR A 673 10.18 -10.02 4.44
N ASP A 674 8.90 -9.64 4.40
CA ASP A 674 7.89 -10.08 5.36
C ASP A 674 7.39 -11.50 5.06
N VAL A 675 7.90 -12.46 5.84
CA VAL A 675 7.51 -13.87 5.72
C VAL A 675 6.10 -14.12 6.25
N ALA A 676 5.66 -13.37 7.26
CA ALA A 676 4.36 -13.58 7.91
C ALA A 676 3.22 -13.14 7.00
N ASN A 677 3.33 -11.95 6.40
CA ASN A 677 2.34 -11.45 5.43
C ASN A 677 2.26 -12.37 4.22
N ARG A 678 3.40 -12.82 3.69
CA ARG A 678 3.43 -13.79 2.59
C ARG A 678 2.74 -15.10 2.95
N LYS A 679 3.01 -15.63 4.14
CA LYS A 679 2.35 -16.86 4.61
C LYS A 679 0.84 -16.68 4.72
N SER A 680 0.39 -15.57 5.29
CA SER A 680 -1.04 -15.24 5.36
C SER A 680 -1.65 -15.14 3.98
N PHE A 681 -0.99 -14.45 3.03
CA PHE A 681 -1.44 -14.34 1.66
C PHE A 681 -1.58 -15.71 1.00
N ILE A 682 -0.58 -16.59 1.14
CA ILE A 682 -0.62 -17.96 0.61
C ILE A 682 -1.80 -18.73 1.22
N GLN A 683 -2.00 -18.66 2.54
CA GLN A 683 -3.08 -19.36 3.23
C GLN A 683 -4.47 -18.89 2.78
N SER A 684 -4.65 -17.58 2.63
CA SER A 684 -5.91 -16.99 2.16
C SER A 684 -6.22 -17.31 0.69
N ASN A 685 -5.19 -17.51 -0.13
CA ASN A 685 -5.31 -17.70 -1.59
C ASN A 685 -4.99 -19.12 -2.07
N ALA A 686 -4.75 -20.08 -1.17
CA ALA A 686 -4.28 -21.43 -1.52
C ALA A 686 -5.19 -22.17 -2.50
N ARG A 687 -6.51 -21.91 -2.46
CA ARG A 687 -7.49 -22.52 -3.37
C ARG A 687 -7.40 -22.02 -4.82
N LEU A 688 -6.67 -20.93 -5.06
CA LEU A 688 -6.41 -20.39 -6.40
C LEU A 688 -5.18 -21.03 -7.07
N ALA A 689 -4.42 -21.86 -6.34
CA ALA A 689 -3.23 -22.49 -6.86
C ALA A 689 -3.60 -23.73 -7.71
N ASN A 690 -3.32 -23.68 -9.00
CA ASN A 690 -3.21 -24.87 -9.83
C ASN A 690 -1.82 -25.48 -9.61
N VAL A 691 -1.71 -26.37 -8.63
CA VAL A 691 -0.49 -27.14 -8.41
C VAL A 691 -0.62 -28.42 -9.22
N ASP A 692 0.18 -28.56 -10.27
CA ASP A 692 0.36 -29.87 -10.91
C ASP A 692 1.02 -30.80 -9.89
N VAL A 693 0.24 -31.75 -9.37
CA VAL A 693 0.71 -32.92 -8.63
C VAL A 693 0.57 -34.13 -9.52
#